data_AF-A0A662R3I8-F1
#
_entry.id   AF-A0A662R3I8-F1
#
_cell.length_a   1.000
_cell.length_b   1.000
_cell.length_c   1.000
_cell.angle_alpha   90.00
_cell.angle_beta   90.00
_cell.angle_gamma   90.00
#
_symmetry.space_group_name_H-M   'P 1'
#
loop_
_entity.id
_entity.type
_entity.pdbx_description
1 polymer ?
#
loop_
_entity_poly.entity_id
_entity_poly.type
_entity_poly.pdbx_seq_one_letter_code
_entity_poly.pdbx_strand_id
1 'polypeptide(L)'
;MTCNDCHKDHKLDYEALGYDVTKDASGNLTSATKPGSTLNLLDFGGRHNLFIDEYKGAETCLVCHKEYGEDFATSIHNTWLGIATNITGKEGTATGKRVGVNEFCVAITSNEGMCGKCHAGYGLPEGNISVAKIDCLICHAPNYKKTATGPDPSINATAAAKNVTLPTREMCLRCHATAGGGDNRKRGDLELAMGASSVSEDLDVHMSADMTCQDCHTFEDHHVSGRGMDLRVDDTTTVVSCDDAECHGSEPHPEGSLYNLHADKLYCTACHITSYGKVEPVEVARNWELPFLPGMLTKESNPAPIHVWWNRTSEIMDLADPVVLDDGVVAMAKPGGGINDPESRIYAARLHRGRQPWNGTYMLPFNVPTAKATHNITQAILETTGVIYDPVQYVNATRYMGLFHGVSPKEDALTCIDCHKDHKLDYEALGYDVEKDASGNVISATKPGIAWNLATLAAGSGEEAEVAIRDLPTAVSETEIFTATISASGYGASAQVNETLPSGFTYITSSLDVSNVTSLGGNVVRFDLTGETSFTYTVEASGTPGIYDFSGTITDESGDVADIGGDTSITVGAAPNAEINDWTLPSKGTPGTPISATVTIENTGTETTWFAVSISGTQTTTGCPIVGVGTVRLNAGESTDVPVVITVPGSADTGSYTLTPAVYKQEDYPAGNPQAIGSGKSVTIS
;
A
#
# COMPACT_ATOMS: atom_id res chain seq x y z
N MET A 1 -25.25 -11.40 -2.42
CA MET A 1 -26.63 -11.86 -2.10
C MET A 1 -26.58 -13.10 -1.23
N THR A 2 -27.46 -13.18 -0.23
CA THR A 2 -27.62 -14.39 0.56
C THR A 2 -28.61 -15.31 -0.14
N CYS A 3 -28.55 -16.61 0.13
CA CYS A 3 -29.49 -17.55 -0.48
C CYS A 3 -30.97 -17.23 -0.15
N ASN A 4 -31.22 -16.47 0.92
CA ASN A 4 -32.55 -16.00 1.28
C ASN A 4 -33.18 -15.06 0.24
N ASP A 5 -32.38 -14.33 -0.55
CA ASP A 5 -32.87 -13.33 -1.50
C ASP A 5 -33.57 -13.99 -2.71
N CYS A 6 -33.17 -15.22 -3.08
CA CYS A 6 -33.77 -15.99 -4.18
C CYS A 6 -35.10 -16.65 -3.79
N HIS A 7 -35.23 -17.09 -2.54
CA HIS A 7 -36.41 -17.83 -2.06
C HIS A 7 -37.52 -16.92 -1.50
N LYS A 8 -37.20 -15.75 -0.93
CA LYS A 8 -38.18 -14.80 -0.42
C LYS A 8 -38.90 -13.99 -1.50
N ASP A 9 -38.22 -13.69 -2.61
CA ASP A 9 -38.78 -12.84 -3.67
C ASP A 9 -39.48 -13.62 -4.80
N HIS A 10 -39.70 -14.93 -4.61
CA HIS A 10 -40.46 -15.80 -5.53
C HIS A 10 -39.99 -15.78 -7.00
N LYS A 11 -38.71 -15.48 -7.27
CA LYS A 11 -38.17 -15.37 -8.64
C LYS A 11 -38.00 -16.72 -9.37
N LEU A 12 -38.24 -17.84 -8.68
CA LEU A 12 -38.14 -19.19 -9.22
C LEU A 12 -39.52 -19.76 -9.59
N ASP A 13 -39.64 -20.29 -10.80
CA ASP A 13 -40.79 -21.09 -11.22
C ASP A 13 -40.60 -22.55 -10.78
N TYR A 14 -40.89 -22.82 -9.49
CA TYR A 14 -40.78 -24.15 -8.90
C TYR A 14 -41.65 -25.20 -9.62
N GLU A 15 -42.77 -24.76 -10.21
CA GLU A 15 -43.67 -25.60 -10.99
C GLU A 15 -42.96 -26.09 -12.26
N ALA A 16 -42.28 -25.20 -13.00
CA ALA A 16 -41.46 -25.55 -14.16
C ALA A 16 -40.27 -26.46 -13.80
N LEU A 17 -39.79 -26.39 -12.55
CA LEU A 17 -38.72 -27.25 -12.03
C LEU A 17 -39.22 -28.59 -11.50
N GLY A 18 -40.52 -28.88 -11.61
CA GLY A 18 -41.11 -30.16 -11.23
C GLY A 18 -41.35 -30.33 -9.73
N TYR A 19 -41.47 -29.23 -8.98
CA TYR A 19 -41.86 -29.25 -7.57
C TYR A 19 -43.38 -29.15 -7.43
N ASP A 20 -43.91 -29.79 -6.38
CA ASP A 20 -45.28 -29.60 -5.96
C ASP A 20 -45.38 -28.24 -5.25
N VAL A 21 -46.17 -27.32 -5.81
CA VAL A 21 -46.32 -25.96 -5.28
C VAL A 21 -47.70 -25.72 -4.69
N THR A 22 -47.76 -24.91 -3.64
CA THR A 22 -49.01 -24.34 -3.14
C THR A 22 -48.92 -22.83 -3.23
N LYS A 23 -50.01 -22.19 -3.68
CA LYS A 23 -50.13 -20.72 -3.75
C LYS A 23 -51.31 -20.28 -2.89
N ASP A 24 -51.22 -19.09 -2.28
CA ASP A 24 -52.34 -18.47 -1.59
C ASP A 24 -53.40 -17.94 -2.58
N ALA A 25 -54.50 -17.42 -2.04
CA ALA A 25 -55.61 -16.87 -2.84
C ALA A 25 -55.22 -15.62 -3.66
N SER A 26 -54.08 -14.99 -3.37
CA SER A 26 -53.53 -13.85 -4.10
C SER A 26 -52.54 -14.29 -5.18
N GLY A 27 -52.26 -15.59 -5.28
CA GLY A 27 -51.31 -16.18 -6.24
C GLY A 27 -49.87 -16.22 -5.74
N ASN A 28 -49.59 -15.85 -4.48
CA ASN A 28 -48.24 -15.90 -3.93
C ASN A 28 -47.89 -17.34 -3.53
N LEU A 29 -46.66 -17.75 -3.81
CA LEU A 29 -46.18 -19.09 -3.48
C LEU A 29 -46.04 -19.26 -1.96
N THR A 30 -46.75 -20.22 -1.37
CA THR A 30 -46.74 -20.52 0.08
C THR A 30 -46.07 -21.84 0.42
N SER A 31 -45.89 -22.75 -0.55
CA SER A 31 -45.02 -23.91 -0.40
C SER A 31 -44.41 -24.33 -1.73
N ALA A 32 -43.21 -24.89 -1.66
CA ALA A 32 -42.60 -25.65 -2.75
C ALA A 32 -41.96 -26.92 -2.16
N THR A 33 -42.45 -28.09 -2.54
CA THR A 33 -41.98 -29.39 -2.03
C THR A 33 -41.57 -30.27 -3.20
N LYS A 34 -40.46 -30.99 -3.05
CA LYS A 34 -40.07 -31.99 -4.05
C LYS A 34 -41.10 -33.12 -4.07
N PRO A 35 -41.46 -33.72 -5.23
CA PRO A 35 -42.38 -34.84 -5.28
C PRO A 35 -41.97 -35.97 -4.34
N GLY A 36 -42.87 -36.32 -3.40
CA GLY A 36 -42.62 -37.33 -2.37
C GLY A 36 -41.87 -36.86 -1.12
N SER A 37 -41.59 -35.56 -0.99
CA SER A 37 -40.98 -34.94 0.20
C SER A 37 -42.01 -34.13 0.98
N THR A 38 -41.94 -34.16 2.31
CA THR A 38 -42.71 -33.26 3.19
C THR A 38 -41.94 -31.98 3.52
N LEU A 39 -40.73 -31.82 2.98
CA LEU A 39 -39.85 -30.69 3.26
C LEU A 39 -40.23 -29.49 2.39
N ASN A 40 -40.81 -28.47 2.99
CA ASN A 40 -41.14 -27.22 2.30
C ASN A 40 -39.89 -26.35 2.17
N LEU A 41 -39.46 -26.14 0.94
CA LEU A 41 -38.18 -25.53 0.59
C LEU A 41 -38.13 -24.02 0.89
N LEU A 42 -39.30 -23.38 0.99
CA LEU A 42 -39.42 -21.98 1.41
C LEU A 42 -39.02 -21.77 2.88
N ASP A 43 -39.06 -22.82 3.70
CA ASP A 43 -38.76 -22.75 5.13
C ASP A 43 -37.24 -22.86 5.43
N PHE A 44 -36.43 -23.26 4.45
CA PHE A 44 -35.00 -23.59 4.66
C PHE A 44 -34.00 -22.56 4.12
N GLY A 45 -34.47 -21.48 3.47
CA GLY A 45 -33.60 -20.38 3.06
C GLY A 45 -32.47 -20.78 2.08
N GLY A 46 -32.76 -21.71 1.15
CA GLY A 46 -31.88 -22.01 0.00
C GLY A 46 -30.61 -22.82 0.27
N ARG A 47 -30.65 -23.83 1.14
CA ARG A 47 -29.48 -24.70 1.33
C ARG A 47 -29.25 -25.61 0.11
N HIS A 48 -28.18 -25.38 -0.66
CA HIS A 48 -27.81 -26.18 -1.84
C HIS A 48 -27.81 -27.70 -1.62
N ASN A 49 -27.46 -28.17 -0.43
CA ASN A 49 -27.44 -29.59 -0.07
C ASN A 49 -28.81 -30.30 -0.16
N LEU A 50 -29.91 -29.55 -0.13
CA LEU A 50 -31.29 -30.06 -0.23
C LEU A 50 -31.83 -30.06 -1.66
N PHE A 51 -31.28 -29.25 -2.57
CA PHE A 51 -31.81 -29.06 -3.93
C PHE A 51 -30.98 -29.75 -5.01
N ILE A 52 -29.68 -29.88 -4.80
CA ILE A 52 -28.79 -30.47 -5.81
C ILE A 52 -28.79 -31.98 -5.61
N ASP A 53 -29.58 -32.74 -6.37
CA ASP A 53 -29.47 -34.20 -6.33
C ASP A 53 -28.21 -34.71 -7.05
N GLU A 54 -27.93 -34.09 -8.20
CA GLU A 54 -26.83 -34.41 -9.11
C GLU A 54 -26.31 -33.11 -9.72
N TYR A 55 -24.99 -32.95 -9.75
CA TYR A 55 -24.35 -31.85 -10.47
C TYR A 55 -24.16 -32.21 -11.95
N LYS A 56 -24.69 -31.38 -12.84
CA LYS A 56 -24.67 -31.56 -14.30
C LYS A 56 -23.93 -30.44 -15.04
N GLY A 57 -23.11 -29.68 -14.32
CA GLY A 57 -22.44 -28.49 -14.83
C GLY A 57 -23.22 -27.22 -14.50
N ALA A 58 -22.96 -26.14 -15.24
CA ALA A 58 -23.57 -24.83 -15.00
C ALA A 58 -25.10 -24.89 -14.93
N GLU A 59 -25.75 -25.75 -15.72
CA GLU A 59 -27.22 -25.89 -15.73
C GLU A 59 -27.81 -26.16 -14.34
N THR A 60 -27.08 -26.84 -13.45
CA THR A 60 -27.51 -27.06 -12.07
C THR A 60 -27.65 -25.74 -11.30
N CYS A 61 -26.77 -24.77 -11.57
CA CYS A 61 -26.73 -23.48 -10.91
C CYS A 61 -27.64 -22.46 -11.61
N LEU A 62 -27.65 -22.45 -12.95
CA LEU A 62 -28.32 -21.46 -13.79
C LEU A 62 -29.85 -21.50 -13.68
N VAL A 63 -30.41 -22.59 -13.17
CA VAL A 63 -31.84 -22.64 -12.79
C VAL A 63 -32.20 -21.50 -11.84
N CYS A 64 -31.29 -21.11 -10.94
CA CYS A 64 -31.50 -20.03 -9.97
C CYS A 64 -30.59 -18.82 -10.20
N HIS A 65 -29.41 -19.03 -10.78
CA HIS A 65 -28.36 -18.03 -10.92
C HIS A 65 -28.14 -17.64 -12.39
N LYS A 66 -29.22 -17.60 -13.19
CA LYS A 66 -29.13 -17.30 -14.62
C LYS A 66 -28.47 -15.96 -14.88
N GLU A 67 -28.93 -14.91 -14.21
CA GLU A 67 -28.42 -13.52 -14.34
C GLU A 67 -26.92 -13.47 -14.05
N TYR A 68 -26.47 -13.99 -12.91
CA TYR A 68 -25.03 -14.08 -12.59
C TYR A 68 -24.22 -14.88 -13.60
N GLY A 69 -24.80 -15.94 -14.16
CA GLY A 69 -24.17 -16.72 -15.21
C GLY A 69 -24.05 -15.93 -16.52
N GLU A 70 -25.03 -15.08 -16.83
CA GLU A 70 -25.01 -14.16 -17.97
C GLU A 70 -24.00 -13.03 -17.77
N ASP A 71 -23.92 -12.45 -16.56
CA ASP A 71 -22.92 -11.43 -16.21
C ASP A 71 -21.49 -12.02 -16.26
N PHE A 72 -21.27 -13.17 -15.62
CA PHE A 72 -19.97 -13.83 -15.65
C PHE A 72 -19.55 -14.23 -17.08
N ALA A 73 -20.50 -14.55 -17.95
CA ALA A 73 -20.20 -14.94 -19.33
C ALA A 73 -19.51 -13.82 -20.12
N THR A 74 -19.69 -12.55 -19.74
CA THR A 74 -19.02 -11.40 -20.36
C THR A 74 -17.71 -11.01 -19.69
N SER A 75 -17.44 -11.48 -18.46
CA SER A 75 -16.20 -11.22 -17.73
C SER A 75 -14.94 -11.70 -18.46
N ILE A 76 -13.81 -11.05 -18.20
CA ILE A 76 -12.52 -11.54 -18.72
C ILE A 76 -12.16 -12.92 -18.19
N HIS A 77 -12.70 -13.35 -17.03
CA HIS A 77 -12.47 -14.69 -16.49
C HIS A 77 -13.08 -15.80 -17.34
N ASN A 78 -14.22 -15.54 -18.00
CA ASN A 78 -14.81 -16.46 -18.95
C ASN A 78 -14.28 -16.27 -20.38
N THR A 79 -14.21 -15.03 -20.87
CA THR A 79 -13.87 -14.78 -22.28
C THR A 79 -12.38 -14.89 -22.55
N TRP A 80 -11.54 -14.63 -21.54
CA TRP A 80 -10.09 -14.41 -21.67
C TRP A 80 -9.72 -13.37 -22.74
N LEU A 81 -10.66 -12.46 -23.00
CA LEU A 81 -10.60 -11.39 -23.99
C LEU A 81 -11.32 -10.15 -23.46
N GLY A 82 -10.93 -9.00 -23.95
CA GLY A 82 -11.69 -7.77 -23.77
C GLY A 82 -11.01 -6.65 -24.54
N ILE A 83 -11.50 -5.43 -24.34
CA ILE A 83 -10.99 -4.27 -25.08
C ILE A 83 -9.80 -3.70 -24.32
N ALA A 84 -8.66 -3.56 -25.01
CA ALA A 84 -7.51 -2.86 -24.46
C ALA A 84 -7.84 -1.38 -24.25
N THR A 85 -7.58 -0.92 -23.03
CA THR A 85 -7.77 0.47 -22.57
C THR A 85 -6.42 1.17 -22.42
N ASN A 86 -5.46 0.46 -21.82
CA ASN A 86 -4.17 1.00 -21.36
C ASN A 86 -2.99 0.21 -21.96
N ILE A 87 -3.15 -0.24 -23.21
CA ILE A 87 -2.10 -0.93 -23.99
C ILE A 87 -1.73 -0.08 -25.19
N THR A 88 -0.52 0.47 -25.17
CA THR A 88 -0.03 1.42 -26.17
C THR A 88 -0.11 0.84 -27.58
N GLY A 89 -0.83 1.52 -28.46
CA GLY A 89 -0.99 1.14 -29.87
C GLY A 89 -2.06 0.08 -30.11
N LYS A 90 -2.83 -0.30 -29.07
CA LYS A 90 -3.90 -1.30 -29.13
C LYS A 90 -5.19 -0.83 -28.47
N GLU A 91 -5.28 0.43 -28.08
CA GLU A 91 -6.46 0.99 -27.46
C GLU A 91 -7.70 0.80 -28.35
N GLY A 92 -8.79 0.31 -27.76
CA GLY A 92 -10.02 0.01 -28.48
C GLY A 92 -9.99 -1.32 -29.26
N THR A 93 -8.89 -2.07 -29.24
CA THR A 93 -8.80 -3.38 -29.90
C THR A 93 -9.02 -4.53 -28.94
N ALA A 94 -9.58 -5.65 -29.45
CA ALA A 94 -9.79 -6.84 -28.64
C ALA A 94 -8.47 -7.58 -28.43
N THR A 95 -8.09 -7.78 -27.17
CA THR A 95 -6.90 -8.52 -26.77
C THR A 95 -7.17 -9.32 -25.49
N GLY A 96 -6.20 -10.09 -25.03
CA GLY A 96 -6.32 -10.90 -23.82
C GLY A 96 -5.51 -12.18 -23.89
N LYS A 97 -5.75 -13.11 -22.97
CA LYS A 97 -4.97 -14.35 -22.88
C LYS A 97 -5.15 -15.23 -24.12
N ARG A 98 -6.32 -15.20 -24.80
CA ARG A 98 -6.60 -16.03 -26.00
C ARG A 98 -5.73 -15.68 -27.22
N VAL A 99 -5.37 -14.42 -27.37
CA VAL A 99 -4.54 -13.94 -28.49
C VAL A 99 -3.11 -13.60 -28.06
N GLY A 100 -2.87 -13.54 -26.75
CA GLY A 100 -1.58 -13.17 -26.18
C GLY A 100 -0.50 -14.21 -26.41
N VAL A 101 0.74 -13.71 -26.50
CA VAL A 101 1.96 -14.50 -26.41
C VAL A 101 2.71 -14.18 -25.11
N ASN A 102 3.44 -15.16 -24.59
CA ASN A 102 4.40 -14.99 -23.51
C ASN A 102 5.62 -15.89 -23.71
N GLU A 103 6.51 -15.84 -22.75
CA GLU A 103 7.81 -16.50 -22.73
C GLU A 103 7.86 -17.68 -21.74
N PHE A 104 6.70 -18.03 -21.17
CA PHE A 104 6.48 -19.23 -20.39
C PHE A 104 6.02 -20.38 -21.30
N CYS A 105 4.71 -20.52 -21.49
CA CYS A 105 4.10 -21.59 -22.30
C CYS A 105 3.73 -21.11 -23.71
N VAL A 106 4.22 -19.93 -24.10
CA VAL A 106 4.03 -19.29 -25.41
C VAL A 106 2.60 -18.84 -25.68
N ALA A 107 1.70 -19.74 -26.06
CA ALA A 107 0.35 -19.38 -26.49
C ALA A 107 -0.68 -20.45 -26.11
N ILE A 108 -1.95 -20.05 -26.05
CA ILE A 108 -3.08 -20.98 -25.85
C ILE A 108 -3.28 -21.90 -27.05
N THR A 109 -3.04 -21.39 -28.26
CA THR A 109 -3.22 -22.15 -29.51
C THR A 109 -2.54 -23.51 -29.43
N SER A 110 -3.31 -24.59 -29.62
CA SER A 110 -2.91 -26.02 -29.48
C SER A 110 -2.61 -26.50 -28.06
N ASN A 111 -2.76 -25.63 -27.05
CA ASN A 111 -2.52 -25.91 -25.63
C ASN A 111 -3.80 -25.75 -24.79
N GLU A 112 -4.99 -25.70 -25.41
CA GLU A 112 -6.28 -25.43 -24.75
C GLU A 112 -6.57 -26.43 -23.62
N GLY A 113 -6.23 -27.71 -23.79
CA GLY A 113 -6.39 -28.74 -22.77
C GLY A 113 -5.45 -28.59 -21.56
N MET A 114 -4.30 -27.92 -21.72
CA MET A 114 -3.41 -27.59 -20.61
C MET A 114 -3.85 -26.29 -19.94
N CYS A 115 -4.04 -25.25 -20.73
CA CYS A 115 -4.40 -23.91 -20.24
C CYS A 115 -5.80 -23.90 -19.61
N GLY A 116 -6.73 -24.68 -20.16
CA GLY A 116 -8.13 -24.76 -19.72
C GLY A 116 -8.31 -25.29 -18.30
N LYS A 117 -7.29 -25.92 -17.70
CA LYS A 117 -7.30 -26.26 -16.27
C LYS A 117 -7.43 -25.04 -15.36
N CYS A 118 -7.01 -23.86 -15.85
CA CYS A 118 -7.15 -22.59 -15.15
C CYS A 118 -8.22 -21.67 -15.78
N HIS A 119 -8.96 -22.14 -16.79
CA HIS A 119 -10.10 -21.41 -17.34
C HIS A 119 -11.31 -21.63 -16.44
N ALA A 120 -12.14 -20.62 -16.26
CA ALA A 120 -13.34 -20.71 -15.41
C ALA A 120 -14.56 -21.28 -16.15
N GLY A 121 -14.29 -22.20 -17.08
CA GLY A 121 -15.26 -22.99 -17.82
C GLY A 121 -14.64 -24.30 -18.29
N TYR A 122 -15.43 -25.13 -18.97
CA TYR A 122 -15.03 -26.44 -19.48
C TYR A 122 -14.96 -26.50 -21.01
N GLY A 123 -15.42 -25.46 -21.70
CA GLY A 123 -15.56 -25.47 -23.14
C GLY A 123 -14.38 -24.86 -23.91
N LEU A 124 -13.31 -24.42 -23.24
CA LEU A 124 -12.14 -23.85 -23.92
C LEU A 124 -11.54 -24.80 -24.99
N PRO A 125 -11.34 -26.11 -24.74
CA PRO A 125 -10.84 -27.03 -25.78
C PRO A 125 -11.76 -27.19 -26.98
N GLU A 126 -13.05 -26.91 -26.81
CA GLU A 126 -14.09 -26.95 -27.85
C GLU A 126 -14.30 -25.58 -28.51
N GLY A 127 -13.59 -24.52 -28.06
CA GLY A 127 -13.83 -23.14 -28.47
C GLY A 127 -15.20 -22.59 -28.01
N ASN A 128 -15.83 -23.21 -27.03
CA ASN A 128 -17.18 -22.87 -26.55
C ASN A 128 -17.12 -22.21 -25.16
N ILE A 129 -17.29 -20.89 -25.12
CA ILE A 129 -17.32 -20.08 -23.89
C ILE A 129 -18.73 -19.65 -23.49
N SER A 130 -19.76 -20.38 -23.94
CA SER A 130 -21.15 -20.08 -23.60
C SER A 130 -21.45 -20.25 -22.10
N VAL A 131 -22.51 -19.60 -21.64
CA VAL A 131 -23.01 -19.67 -20.25
C VAL A 131 -23.15 -21.12 -19.76
N ALA A 132 -23.59 -22.04 -20.62
CA ALA A 132 -23.74 -23.46 -20.28
C ALA A 132 -22.43 -24.20 -19.98
N LYS A 133 -21.28 -23.62 -20.36
CA LYS A 133 -19.94 -24.19 -20.15
C LYS A 133 -19.18 -23.55 -18.99
N ILE A 134 -19.79 -22.63 -18.24
CA ILE A 134 -19.20 -22.00 -17.05
C ILE A 134 -18.92 -23.07 -15.98
N ASP A 135 -17.81 -22.90 -15.27
CA ASP A 135 -17.46 -23.71 -14.10
C ASP A 135 -17.67 -22.88 -12.83
N CYS A 136 -18.88 -22.89 -12.28
CA CYS A 136 -19.20 -22.13 -11.06
C CYS A 136 -18.39 -22.64 -9.85
N LEU A 137 -17.95 -23.90 -9.86
CA LEU A 137 -17.33 -24.54 -8.71
C LEU A 137 -15.87 -24.13 -8.53
N ILE A 138 -15.20 -23.67 -9.58
CA ILE A 138 -13.78 -23.31 -9.49
C ILE A 138 -13.52 -22.20 -8.45
N CYS A 139 -14.44 -21.23 -8.36
CA CYS A 139 -14.38 -20.10 -7.45
C CYS A 139 -15.20 -20.30 -6.18
N HIS A 140 -16.24 -21.14 -6.20
CA HIS A 140 -17.19 -21.26 -5.09
C HIS A 140 -17.09 -22.56 -4.29
N ALA A 141 -16.44 -23.60 -4.79
CA ALA A 141 -16.40 -24.89 -4.11
C ALA A 141 -15.06 -25.14 -3.38
N PRO A 142 -15.09 -25.41 -2.07
CA PRO A 142 -13.90 -25.81 -1.32
C PRO A 142 -13.36 -27.15 -1.82
N ASN A 143 -12.03 -27.30 -1.84
CA ASN A 143 -11.30 -28.51 -2.27
C ASN A 143 -11.67 -29.02 -3.68
N TYR A 144 -12.19 -28.16 -4.55
CA TYR A 144 -12.60 -28.56 -5.90
C TYR A 144 -11.40 -28.68 -6.84
N LYS A 145 -11.42 -29.73 -7.66
CA LYS A 145 -10.40 -30.04 -8.66
C LYS A 145 -11.07 -30.19 -10.02
N LYS A 146 -10.41 -29.70 -11.06
CA LYS A 146 -10.89 -29.79 -12.43
C LYS A 146 -9.84 -30.30 -13.40
N THR A 147 -10.32 -30.87 -14.49
CA THR A 147 -9.61 -30.98 -15.76
C THR A 147 -10.02 -29.81 -16.67
N ALA A 148 -9.48 -29.75 -17.89
CA ALA A 148 -9.89 -28.71 -18.85
C ALA A 148 -11.33 -28.89 -19.38
N THR A 149 -11.95 -30.06 -19.21
CA THR A 149 -13.25 -30.40 -19.80
C THR A 149 -14.32 -30.76 -18.75
N GLY A 150 -14.04 -30.62 -17.46
CA GLY A 150 -14.98 -30.97 -16.41
C GLY A 150 -14.34 -31.10 -15.03
N PRO A 151 -15.13 -31.39 -13.98
CA PRO A 151 -14.62 -31.80 -12.67
C PRO A 151 -13.64 -32.97 -12.80
N ASP A 152 -12.63 -33.00 -11.94
CA ASP A 152 -11.69 -34.12 -11.92
C ASP A 152 -12.42 -35.41 -11.48
N PRO A 153 -12.24 -36.55 -12.18
CA PRO A 153 -12.90 -37.81 -11.81
C PRO A 153 -12.59 -38.30 -10.39
N SER A 154 -11.52 -37.81 -9.76
CA SER A 154 -11.14 -38.15 -8.39
C SER A 154 -12.01 -37.48 -7.31
N ILE A 155 -12.86 -36.51 -7.66
CA ILE A 155 -13.70 -35.79 -6.71
C ILE A 155 -15.19 -36.11 -6.88
N ASN A 156 -15.95 -35.94 -5.81
CA ASN A 156 -17.42 -35.94 -5.87
C ASN A 156 -17.92 -34.53 -6.18
N ALA A 157 -18.14 -34.23 -7.47
CA ALA A 157 -18.58 -32.92 -7.94
C ALA A 157 -19.95 -32.50 -7.36
N THR A 158 -20.87 -33.45 -7.17
CA THR A 158 -22.17 -33.17 -6.53
C THR A 158 -21.98 -32.72 -5.07
N ALA A 159 -21.09 -33.39 -4.32
CA ALA A 159 -20.80 -32.97 -2.95
C ALA A 159 -20.13 -31.58 -2.92
N ALA A 160 -19.26 -31.26 -3.87
CA ALA A 160 -18.66 -29.94 -4.02
C ALA A 160 -19.74 -28.87 -4.30
N ALA A 161 -20.66 -29.12 -5.22
CA ALA A 161 -21.77 -28.22 -5.55
C ALA A 161 -22.72 -27.97 -4.37
N LYS A 162 -22.93 -28.98 -3.50
CA LYS A 162 -23.73 -28.82 -2.28
C LYS A 162 -23.09 -27.93 -1.21
N ASN A 163 -21.77 -27.76 -1.27
CA ASN A 163 -20.95 -27.10 -0.25
C ASN A 163 -20.33 -25.80 -0.75
N VAL A 164 -20.93 -25.17 -1.77
CA VAL A 164 -20.43 -23.89 -2.28
C VAL A 164 -20.51 -22.78 -1.24
N THR A 165 -19.55 -21.87 -1.27
CA THR A 165 -19.39 -20.74 -0.37
C THR A 165 -19.00 -19.48 -1.14
N LEU A 166 -18.81 -18.36 -0.43
CA LEU A 166 -18.04 -17.25 -0.98
C LEU A 166 -16.60 -17.70 -1.30
N PRO A 167 -15.96 -17.12 -2.33
CA PRO A 167 -14.58 -17.44 -2.67
C PRO A 167 -13.62 -17.21 -1.50
N THR A 168 -12.67 -18.13 -1.34
CA THR A 168 -11.54 -18.00 -0.41
C THR A 168 -10.25 -17.75 -1.19
N ARG A 169 -9.20 -17.30 -0.49
CA ARG A 169 -7.85 -17.14 -1.06
C ARG A 169 -7.38 -18.41 -1.79
N GLU A 170 -7.54 -19.57 -1.17
CA GLU A 170 -7.17 -20.86 -1.76
C GLU A 170 -7.84 -21.10 -3.11
N MET A 171 -9.13 -20.79 -3.25
CA MET A 171 -9.87 -21.00 -4.50
C MET A 171 -9.33 -20.15 -5.65
N CYS A 172 -9.00 -18.89 -5.38
CA CYS A 172 -8.35 -18.00 -6.35
C CYS A 172 -6.95 -18.51 -6.74
N LEU A 173 -6.16 -18.90 -5.73
CA LEU A 173 -4.76 -19.27 -5.90
C LEU A 173 -4.55 -20.60 -6.65
N ARG A 174 -5.55 -21.48 -6.72
CA ARG A 174 -5.52 -22.70 -7.57
C ARG A 174 -5.11 -22.40 -9.02
N CYS A 175 -5.48 -21.22 -9.53
CA CYS A 175 -5.13 -20.77 -10.87
C CYS A 175 -4.09 -19.66 -10.87
N HIS A 176 -4.19 -18.70 -9.93
CA HIS A 176 -3.35 -17.51 -9.95
C HIS A 176 -1.91 -17.80 -9.50
N ALA A 177 -1.70 -18.60 -8.46
CA ALA A 177 -0.36 -19.00 -8.02
C ALA A 177 0.29 -20.03 -8.95
N THR A 178 -0.53 -20.88 -9.61
CA THR A 178 -0.02 -21.96 -10.46
C THR A 178 0.20 -21.55 -11.93
N ALA A 179 -0.03 -20.28 -12.24
CA ALA A 179 0.18 -19.73 -13.58
C ALA A 179 1.63 -19.97 -14.04
N GLY A 180 1.79 -20.42 -15.29
CA GLY A 180 3.10 -20.80 -15.84
C GLY A 180 3.50 -22.27 -15.62
N GLY A 181 2.62 -23.08 -15.01
CA GLY A 181 2.74 -24.53 -14.96
C GLY A 181 3.22 -25.09 -13.61
N GLY A 182 3.17 -24.30 -12.55
CA GLY A 182 3.55 -24.71 -11.20
C GLY A 182 3.40 -23.55 -10.22
N ASP A 183 3.46 -23.87 -8.93
CA ASP A 183 3.39 -22.86 -7.86
C ASP A 183 4.47 -21.80 -8.02
N ASN A 184 4.05 -20.56 -7.82
CA ASN A 184 4.78 -19.32 -7.96
C ASN A 184 5.71 -19.22 -9.20
N ARG A 185 5.38 -19.89 -10.31
CA ARG A 185 6.26 -19.85 -11.50
C ARG A 185 6.21 -18.49 -12.18
N LYS A 186 5.01 -18.00 -12.47
CA LYS A 186 4.83 -16.79 -13.28
C LYS A 186 4.83 -15.50 -12.45
N ARG A 187 4.00 -15.42 -11.42
CA ARG A 187 3.72 -14.14 -10.73
C ARG A 187 4.89 -13.68 -9.87
N GLY A 188 5.44 -14.58 -9.07
CA GLY A 188 6.54 -14.27 -8.15
C GLY A 188 6.04 -13.78 -6.80
N ASP A 189 4.89 -13.09 -6.75
CA ASP A 189 4.25 -12.56 -5.55
C ASP A 189 2.95 -13.29 -5.17
N LEU A 190 2.59 -14.39 -5.84
CA LEU A 190 1.38 -15.16 -5.53
C LEU A 190 1.73 -16.65 -5.40
N GLU A 191 1.56 -17.16 -4.19
CA GLU A 191 2.00 -18.50 -3.79
C GLU A 191 0.85 -19.31 -3.21
N LEU A 192 0.83 -20.63 -3.38
CA LEU A 192 -0.23 -21.46 -2.78
C LEU A 192 -0.26 -21.36 -1.25
N ALA A 193 0.88 -21.07 -0.61
CA ALA A 193 0.98 -20.83 0.83
C ALA A 193 0.08 -19.68 1.32
N MET A 194 -0.20 -18.69 0.46
CA MET A 194 -1.11 -17.57 0.76
C MET A 194 -2.59 -18.01 0.86
N GLY A 195 -2.92 -19.23 0.44
CA GLY A 195 -4.25 -19.81 0.55
C GLY A 195 -4.52 -20.50 1.89
N ALA A 196 -3.51 -20.59 2.78
CA ALA A 196 -3.68 -21.20 4.09
C ALA A 196 -4.66 -20.41 4.97
N SER A 197 -5.25 -21.10 5.96
CA SER A 197 -6.13 -20.46 6.95
C SER A 197 -5.41 -19.44 7.84
N SER A 198 -4.09 -19.54 7.93
CA SER A 198 -3.21 -18.59 8.62
C SER A 198 -2.01 -18.34 7.72
N VAL A 199 -1.73 -17.08 7.42
CA VAL A 199 -0.60 -16.65 6.58
C VAL A 199 0.40 -15.91 7.46
N SER A 200 1.69 -16.18 7.26
CA SER A 200 2.77 -15.46 7.96
C SER A 200 2.78 -14.01 7.55
N GLU A 201 3.01 -13.10 8.50
CA GLU A 201 3.16 -11.67 8.23
C GLU A 201 4.34 -11.40 7.27
N ASP A 202 5.45 -12.13 7.44
CA ASP A 202 6.59 -12.10 6.50
C ASP A 202 6.20 -12.45 5.06
N LEU A 203 5.18 -13.29 4.86
CA LEU A 203 4.72 -13.67 3.52
C LEU A 203 3.89 -12.54 2.91
N ASP A 204 2.86 -12.06 3.60
CA ASP A 204 2.06 -10.90 3.20
C ASP A 204 1.26 -10.35 4.41
N VAL A 205 1.46 -9.07 4.74
CA VAL A 205 0.83 -8.42 5.90
C VAL A 205 -0.70 -8.28 5.81
N HIS A 206 -1.25 -8.17 4.59
CA HIS A 206 -2.70 -8.02 4.41
C HIS A 206 -3.38 -9.38 4.57
N MET A 207 -2.80 -10.40 3.96
CA MET A 207 -3.31 -11.76 4.06
C MET A 207 -3.07 -12.38 5.44
N SER A 208 -2.04 -11.96 6.19
CA SER A 208 -1.87 -12.35 7.60
C SER A 208 -2.96 -11.74 8.49
N ALA A 209 -3.46 -10.55 8.14
CA ALA A 209 -4.63 -9.91 8.75
C ALA A 209 -5.99 -10.46 8.27
N ASP A 210 -6.00 -11.71 7.78
CA ASP A 210 -7.17 -12.44 7.28
C ASP A 210 -7.91 -11.84 6.07
N MET A 211 -7.32 -10.85 5.39
CA MET A 211 -7.90 -10.32 4.15
C MET A 211 -7.98 -11.40 3.06
N THR A 212 -9.07 -11.35 2.31
CA THR A 212 -9.35 -12.14 1.13
C THR A 212 -9.10 -11.34 -0.14
N CYS A 213 -8.98 -12.02 -1.28
CA CYS A 213 -8.68 -11.36 -2.55
C CYS A 213 -9.71 -10.27 -2.88
N GLN A 214 -10.99 -10.56 -2.59
CA GLN A 214 -12.11 -9.67 -2.87
C GLN A 214 -12.21 -8.44 -1.97
N ASP A 215 -11.43 -8.37 -0.88
CA ASP A 215 -11.38 -7.17 -0.04
C ASP A 215 -10.65 -6.03 -0.74
N CYS A 216 -9.74 -6.34 -1.68
CA CYS A 216 -9.11 -5.36 -2.57
C CYS A 216 -9.68 -5.46 -4.01
N HIS A 217 -9.80 -6.67 -4.54
CA HIS A 217 -10.35 -6.92 -5.87
C HIS A 217 -11.87 -6.96 -5.83
N THR A 218 -12.49 -5.79 -5.85
CA THR A 218 -13.95 -5.64 -5.92
C THR A 218 -14.54 -6.34 -7.15
N PHE A 219 -15.70 -6.97 -6.96
CA PHE A 219 -16.46 -7.62 -8.02
C PHE A 219 -17.79 -6.89 -8.24
N GLU A 220 -18.04 -6.49 -9.48
CA GLU A 220 -19.31 -5.89 -9.93
C GLU A 220 -19.85 -6.79 -11.04
N ASP A 221 -21.03 -7.39 -10.84
CA ASP A 221 -21.63 -8.30 -11.82
C ASP A 221 -20.65 -9.40 -12.30
N HIS A 222 -19.87 -9.96 -11.36
CA HIS A 222 -18.79 -10.94 -11.61
C HIS A 222 -17.61 -10.46 -12.50
N HIS A 223 -17.57 -9.18 -12.85
CA HIS A 223 -16.37 -8.54 -13.39
C HIS A 223 -15.47 -8.09 -12.24
N VAL A 224 -14.15 -8.27 -12.37
CA VAL A 224 -13.17 -8.02 -11.28
C VAL A 224 -12.35 -6.75 -11.50
N SER A 225 -12.14 -5.96 -10.44
CA SER A 225 -11.25 -4.82 -10.50
C SER A 225 -9.77 -5.19 -10.47
N GLY A 226 -8.94 -4.27 -10.96
CA GLY A 226 -7.48 -4.36 -10.91
C GLY A 226 -6.84 -4.93 -12.18
N ARG A 227 -5.74 -4.29 -12.57
CA ARG A 227 -4.90 -4.69 -13.70
C ARG A 227 -3.43 -4.53 -13.35
N GLY A 228 -2.69 -5.62 -13.48
CA GLY A 228 -1.23 -5.62 -13.34
C GLY A 228 -0.52 -5.12 -14.59
N MET A 229 0.74 -4.74 -14.41
CA MET A 229 1.63 -4.22 -15.47
C MET A 229 1.72 -5.10 -16.72
N ASP A 230 1.64 -6.43 -16.59
CA ASP A 230 1.73 -7.38 -17.71
C ASP A 230 0.36 -7.88 -18.23
N LEU A 231 -0.73 -7.28 -17.75
CA LEU A 231 -2.11 -7.63 -18.10
C LEU A 231 -2.69 -6.69 -19.16
N ARG A 232 -3.51 -7.26 -20.04
CA ARG A 232 -3.94 -6.63 -21.30
C ARG A 232 -5.25 -5.83 -21.20
N VAL A 233 -6.12 -6.20 -20.28
CA VAL A 233 -7.50 -5.74 -20.22
C VAL A 233 -7.85 -5.43 -18.76
N ASP A 234 -8.56 -4.33 -18.56
CA ASP A 234 -9.28 -4.02 -17.32
C ASP A 234 -10.70 -4.62 -17.44
N ASP A 235 -11.13 -5.46 -16.49
CA ASP A 235 -12.50 -6.03 -16.50
C ASP A 235 -13.53 -5.00 -16.02
N THR A 236 -13.11 -4.10 -15.12
CA THR A 236 -13.87 -2.95 -14.63
C THR A 236 -13.01 -1.69 -14.68
N THR A 237 -13.62 -0.51 -14.51
CA THR A 237 -12.88 0.76 -14.42
C THR A 237 -12.25 1.01 -13.05
N THR A 238 -12.57 0.17 -12.05
CA THR A 238 -12.10 0.33 -10.68
C THR A 238 -10.64 -0.06 -10.57
N VAL A 239 -9.84 0.86 -10.05
CA VAL A 239 -8.41 0.67 -9.88
C VAL A 239 -8.14 0.17 -8.47
N VAL A 240 -7.45 -0.96 -8.35
CA VAL A 240 -6.90 -1.41 -7.08
C VAL A 240 -5.59 -0.66 -6.82
N SER A 241 -5.52 0.06 -5.71
CA SER A 241 -4.31 0.77 -5.28
C SER A 241 -4.14 0.80 -3.77
N CYS A 242 -2.90 1.03 -3.34
CA CYS A 242 -2.53 1.13 -1.93
C CYS A 242 -2.95 2.49 -1.36
N ASP A 243 -2.94 3.54 -2.20
CA ASP A 243 -3.24 4.92 -1.83
C ASP A 243 -4.74 5.24 -1.82
N ASP A 244 -5.60 4.22 -1.83
CA ASP A 244 -7.03 4.37 -1.58
C ASP A 244 -7.26 4.89 -0.16
N ALA A 245 -8.04 5.97 -0.03
CA ALA A 245 -8.37 6.62 1.23
C ALA A 245 -9.24 5.74 2.15
N GLU A 246 -9.91 4.71 1.60
CA GLU A 246 -10.60 3.70 2.40
C GLU A 246 -9.64 2.76 3.15
N CYS A 247 -8.35 2.74 2.77
CA CYS A 247 -7.30 1.95 3.42
C CYS A 247 -6.18 2.82 3.99
N HIS A 248 -5.27 3.33 3.14
CA HIS A 248 -4.07 4.06 3.59
C HIS A 248 -4.05 5.54 3.19
N GLY A 249 -4.72 5.91 2.10
CA GLY A 249 -4.64 7.25 1.50
C GLY A 249 -3.27 7.56 0.88
N SER A 250 -3.10 8.78 0.40
CA SER A 250 -1.89 9.22 -0.31
C SER A 250 -0.71 9.55 0.60
N GLU A 251 -0.95 9.80 1.88
CA GLU A 251 0.07 10.21 2.88
C GLU A 251 -0.03 9.35 4.15
N PRO A 252 0.27 8.04 4.08
CA PRO A 252 0.07 7.12 5.20
C PRO A 252 1.10 7.25 6.32
N HIS A 253 2.19 8.00 6.10
CA HIS A 253 3.23 8.25 7.11
C HIS A 253 2.89 9.49 7.95
N PRO A 254 3.50 9.67 9.14
CA PRO A 254 3.26 10.85 9.98
C PRO A 254 3.38 12.17 9.22
N GLU A 255 2.58 13.16 9.62
CA GLU A 255 2.57 14.49 9.00
C GLU A 255 4.00 15.08 8.94
N GLY A 256 4.37 15.61 7.77
CA GLY A 256 5.72 16.14 7.53
C GLY A 256 6.79 15.09 7.18
N SER A 257 6.46 13.80 7.16
CA SER A 257 7.39 12.74 6.75
C SER A 257 7.86 12.91 5.31
N LEU A 258 9.18 12.79 5.09
CA LEU A 258 9.76 12.77 3.74
C LEU A 258 9.27 11.57 2.92
N TYR A 259 8.82 10.48 3.54
CA TYR A 259 8.25 9.34 2.81
C TYR A 259 6.95 9.71 2.09
N ASN A 260 6.15 10.63 2.64
CA ASN A 260 4.97 11.14 1.95
C ASN A 260 5.37 11.94 0.70
N LEU A 261 6.47 12.70 0.74
CA LEU A 261 7.01 13.37 -0.47
C LEU A 261 7.53 12.37 -1.51
N HIS A 262 8.10 11.25 -1.07
CA HIS A 262 8.55 10.20 -1.99
C HIS A 262 7.39 9.54 -2.72
N ALA A 263 6.19 9.49 -2.13
CA ALA A 263 5.00 8.88 -2.73
C ALA A 263 4.60 9.53 -4.08
N ASP A 264 5.07 10.75 -4.36
CA ASP A 264 4.91 11.43 -5.65
C ASP A 264 5.61 10.70 -6.81
N LYS A 265 6.71 9.99 -6.52
CA LYS A 265 7.55 9.34 -7.54
C LYS A 265 7.87 7.88 -7.25
N LEU A 266 7.75 7.41 -6.02
CA LEU A 266 7.82 6.01 -5.62
C LEU A 266 6.42 5.55 -5.26
N TYR A 267 5.89 4.57 -5.99
CA TYR A 267 4.66 3.92 -5.56
C TYR A 267 4.94 2.99 -4.38
N CYS A 268 3.96 2.79 -3.49
CA CYS A 268 4.10 2.07 -2.22
C CYS A 268 4.83 0.71 -2.36
N THR A 269 4.54 -0.04 -3.42
CA THR A 269 5.19 -1.35 -3.70
C THR A 269 6.71 -1.27 -3.81
N ALA A 270 7.28 -0.14 -4.27
CA ALA A 270 8.71 0.03 -4.44
C ALA A 270 9.46 -0.07 -3.11
N CYS A 271 8.84 0.38 -2.02
CA CYS A 271 9.41 0.34 -0.66
C CYS A 271 8.92 -0.87 0.13
N HIS A 272 7.64 -1.24 -0.02
CA HIS A 272 7.01 -2.24 0.85
C HIS A 272 7.01 -3.68 0.31
N ILE A 273 7.46 -3.92 -0.93
CA ILE A 273 7.75 -5.26 -1.41
C ILE A 273 9.27 -5.37 -1.53
N THR A 274 9.90 -5.99 -0.55
CA THR A 274 11.37 -6.05 -0.46
C THR A 274 11.97 -7.32 -1.04
N SER A 275 11.15 -8.36 -1.21
CA SER A 275 11.48 -9.58 -1.91
C SER A 275 10.22 -10.26 -2.44
N TYR A 276 10.39 -11.18 -3.39
CA TYR A 276 9.31 -12.03 -3.92
C TYR A 276 9.79 -13.48 -3.99
N GLY A 277 8.90 -14.45 -4.16
CA GLY A 277 9.26 -15.87 -4.04
C GLY A 277 9.73 -16.23 -2.64
N LYS A 278 8.96 -15.79 -1.64
CA LYS A 278 9.27 -15.86 -0.22
C LYS A 278 9.15 -17.29 0.32
N VAL A 279 8.25 -18.12 -0.23
CA VAL A 279 8.11 -19.53 0.17
C VAL A 279 8.54 -20.51 -0.93
N GLU A 280 8.02 -20.38 -2.15
CA GLU A 280 8.32 -21.21 -3.32
C GLU A 280 9.24 -20.45 -4.30
N PRO A 281 10.34 -21.10 -4.77
CA PRO A 281 11.24 -20.50 -5.74
C PRO A 281 10.53 -20.14 -7.06
N VAL A 282 10.72 -18.90 -7.47
CA VAL A 282 10.11 -18.31 -8.65
C VAL A 282 10.95 -18.59 -9.89
N GLU A 283 10.30 -18.87 -11.03
CA GLU A 283 11.01 -19.05 -12.31
C GLU A 283 11.40 -17.69 -12.89
N VAL A 284 12.69 -17.42 -13.03
CA VAL A 284 13.23 -16.16 -13.57
C VAL A 284 13.67 -16.26 -15.04
N ALA A 285 13.91 -17.49 -15.52
CA ALA A 285 14.21 -17.71 -16.93
C ALA A 285 13.77 -19.07 -17.44
N ARG A 286 13.45 -19.14 -18.74
CA ARG A 286 13.09 -20.36 -19.46
C ARG A 286 13.69 -20.39 -20.86
N ASN A 287 14.40 -21.47 -21.20
CA ASN A 287 15.05 -21.63 -22.49
C ASN A 287 14.51 -22.85 -23.27
N TRP A 288 13.59 -22.62 -24.19
CA TRP A 288 13.00 -23.65 -25.06
C TRP A 288 13.92 -24.17 -26.18
N GLU A 289 15.14 -23.63 -26.31
CA GLU A 289 16.19 -24.23 -27.14
C GLU A 289 16.77 -25.49 -26.47
N LEU A 290 16.65 -25.58 -25.14
CA LEU A 290 17.05 -26.76 -24.39
C LEU A 290 15.92 -27.80 -24.37
N PRO A 291 16.26 -29.10 -24.33
CA PRO A 291 15.27 -30.16 -24.13
C PRO A 291 14.55 -29.97 -22.79
N PHE A 292 13.33 -30.50 -22.68
CA PHE A 292 12.52 -30.48 -21.45
C PHE A 292 13.15 -31.36 -20.34
N LEU A 293 14.26 -30.89 -19.78
CA LEU A 293 15.11 -31.53 -18.79
C LEU A 293 15.58 -30.47 -17.77
N PRO A 294 16.13 -30.87 -16.61
CA PRO A 294 16.80 -29.95 -15.72
C PRO A 294 17.81 -29.07 -16.47
N GLY A 295 17.78 -27.76 -16.24
CA GLY A 295 18.57 -26.76 -16.96
C GLY A 295 17.78 -25.90 -17.94
N MET A 296 16.58 -26.32 -18.36
CA MET A 296 15.67 -25.49 -19.18
C MET A 296 15.11 -24.28 -18.41
N LEU A 297 14.94 -24.42 -17.09
CA LEU A 297 14.37 -23.40 -16.20
C LEU A 297 15.41 -22.93 -15.19
N THR A 298 15.51 -21.62 -15.01
CA THR A 298 16.24 -21.00 -13.88
C THR A 298 15.22 -20.52 -12.87
N LYS A 299 15.46 -20.83 -11.60
CA LYS A 299 14.64 -20.39 -10.48
C LYS A 299 15.49 -19.74 -9.41
N GLU A 300 14.89 -18.80 -8.70
CA GLU A 300 15.52 -18.09 -7.58
C GLU A 300 14.59 -18.14 -6.38
N SER A 301 15.17 -18.16 -5.18
CA SER A 301 14.43 -18.08 -3.93
C SER A 301 14.62 -16.71 -3.33
N ASN A 302 13.54 -16.09 -2.88
CA ASN A 302 13.53 -14.78 -2.25
C ASN A 302 14.31 -13.67 -3.02
N PRO A 303 14.27 -13.57 -4.37
CA PRO A 303 14.93 -12.48 -5.08
C PRO A 303 14.40 -11.10 -4.69
N ALA A 304 15.30 -10.11 -4.74
CA ALA A 304 14.94 -8.70 -4.65
C ALA A 304 14.21 -8.24 -5.93
N PRO A 305 13.22 -7.34 -5.82
CA PRO A 305 12.60 -6.72 -6.99
C PRO A 305 13.58 -5.87 -7.79
N ILE A 306 13.24 -5.65 -9.06
CA ILE A 306 13.72 -4.50 -9.81
C ILE A 306 12.73 -3.35 -9.65
N HIS A 307 13.19 -2.13 -9.88
CA HIS A 307 12.37 -0.92 -9.83
C HIS A 307 12.23 -0.32 -11.22
N VAL A 308 10.99 -0.05 -11.64
CA VAL A 308 10.70 0.47 -12.98
C VAL A 308 9.66 1.58 -12.94
N TRP A 309 9.81 2.58 -13.82
CA TRP A 309 8.74 3.55 -14.06
C TRP A 309 7.52 2.87 -14.66
N TRP A 310 6.34 3.23 -14.15
CA TRP A 310 5.07 2.83 -14.73
C TRP A 310 4.03 3.94 -14.56
N ASN A 311 3.40 4.35 -15.67
CA ASN A 311 2.28 5.30 -15.68
C ASN A 311 0.92 4.60 -15.84
N ARG A 312 0.84 3.33 -15.42
CA ARG A 312 -0.33 2.46 -15.64
C ARG A 312 -0.67 2.20 -17.11
N THR A 313 0.21 2.47 -18.08
CA THR A 313 0.11 1.96 -19.47
C THR A 313 1.18 0.90 -19.74
N SER A 314 0.98 0.04 -20.73
CA SER A 314 1.94 -1.01 -21.06
C SER A 314 2.03 -1.24 -22.58
N GLU A 315 3.20 -1.64 -23.06
CA GLU A 315 3.36 -2.23 -24.39
C GLU A 315 3.31 -3.75 -24.24
N ILE A 316 2.38 -4.42 -24.93
CA ILE A 316 2.21 -5.88 -24.82
C ILE A 316 2.02 -6.51 -26.19
N MET A 317 2.86 -7.50 -26.49
CA MET A 317 2.80 -8.28 -27.73
C MET A 317 1.68 -9.33 -27.68
N ASP A 318 0.92 -9.43 -28.77
CA ASP A 318 0.04 -10.56 -29.06
C ASP A 318 0.66 -11.46 -30.14
N LEU A 319 0.19 -12.70 -30.23
CA LEU A 319 0.78 -13.71 -31.09
C LEU A 319 0.80 -13.32 -32.58
N ALA A 320 -0.19 -12.53 -33.00
CA ALA A 320 -0.33 -12.07 -34.38
C ALA A 320 0.52 -10.83 -34.71
N ASP A 321 1.14 -10.20 -33.71
CA ASP A 321 1.95 -9.01 -33.93
C ASP A 321 3.32 -9.41 -34.49
N PRO A 322 3.90 -8.61 -35.41
CA PRO A 322 5.29 -8.77 -35.77
C PRO A 322 6.18 -8.45 -34.56
N VAL A 323 7.25 -9.22 -34.41
CA VAL A 323 8.29 -9.02 -33.41
C VAL A 323 8.97 -7.68 -33.64
N VAL A 324 9.12 -6.90 -32.57
CA VAL A 324 10.01 -5.74 -32.51
C VAL A 324 11.19 -6.12 -31.62
N LEU A 325 12.40 -5.96 -32.15
CA LEU A 325 13.64 -6.25 -31.43
C LEU A 325 14.20 -4.96 -30.83
N ASP A 326 14.57 -5.03 -29.56
CA ASP A 326 15.38 -4.04 -28.85
C ASP A 326 16.65 -4.75 -28.38
N ASP A 327 17.81 -4.34 -28.92
CA ASP A 327 19.10 -5.01 -28.76
C ASP A 327 19.06 -6.56 -28.93
N GLY A 328 18.30 -7.01 -29.93
CA GLY A 328 18.14 -8.45 -30.23
C GLY A 328 17.21 -9.22 -29.29
N VAL A 329 16.48 -8.53 -28.41
CA VAL A 329 15.52 -9.10 -27.46
C VAL A 329 14.10 -8.65 -27.80
N VAL A 330 13.13 -9.55 -27.67
CA VAL A 330 11.70 -9.24 -27.82
C VAL A 330 11.10 -8.88 -26.48
N ALA A 331 10.53 -7.68 -26.35
CA ALA A 331 9.74 -7.32 -25.17
C ALA A 331 8.31 -7.89 -25.30
N MET A 332 7.98 -8.90 -24.49
CA MET A 332 6.64 -9.52 -24.45
C MET A 332 5.64 -8.65 -23.70
N ALA A 333 6.10 -7.99 -22.63
CA ALA A 333 5.38 -6.91 -21.96
C ALA A 333 6.39 -5.95 -21.33
N LYS A 334 6.17 -4.65 -21.51
CA LYS A 334 7.01 -3.56 -20.98
C LYS A 334 6.12 -2.48 -20.36
N PRO A 335 6.47 -1.93 -19.18
CA PRO A 335 5.74 -0.79 -18.63
C PRO A 335 5.95 0.44 -19.51
N GLY A 336 4.88 1.22 -19.71
CA GLY A 336 4.97 2.57 -20.25
C GLY A 336 5.34 3.57 -19.16
N GLY A 337 5.70 4.79 -19.58
CA GLY A 337 6.11 5.87 -18.68
C GLY A 337 7.62 6.09 -18.64
N GLY A 338 8.07 6.94 -17.71
CA GLY A 338 9.49 7.27 -17.54
C GLY A 338 9.73 8.45 -16.61
N ILE A 339 11.01 8.76 -16.37
CA ILE A 339 11.45 9.81 -15.43
C ILE A 339 10.88 11.22 -15.69
N ASN A 340 10.50 11.50 -16.94
CA ASN A 340 9.96 12.80 -17.37
C ASN A 340 8.43 12.80 -17.53
N ASP A 341 7.78 11.66 -17.31
CA ASP A 341 6.34 11.55 -17.36
C ASP A 341 5.76 11.90 -15.97
N PRO A 342 4.93 12.95 -15.87
CA PRO A 342 4.36 13.36 -14.58
C PRO A 342 3.47 12.29 -13.95
N GLU A 343 2.80 11.45 -14.76
CA GLU A 343 1.91 10.37 -14.33
C GLU A 343 2.66 9.10 -13.90
N SER A 344 3.98 9.05 -14.17
CA SER A 344 4.81 7.91 -13.81
C SER A 344 5.22 7.94 -12.34
N ARG A 345 5.09 6.79 -11.69
CA ARG A 345 5.75 6.43 -10.43
C ARG A 345 6.62 5.20 -10.63
N ILE A 346 7.57 4.98 -9.73
CA ILE A 346 8.45 3.81 -9.69
C ILE A 346 7.75 2.70 -8.91
N TYR A 347 7.64 1.51 -9.50
CA TYR A 347 7.01 0.33 -8.91
C TYR A 347 8.03 -0.78 -8.68
N ALA A 348 7.76 -1.65 -7.70
CA ALA A 348 8.45 -2.94 -7.63
C ALA A 348 7.94 -3.84 -8.76
N ALA A 349 8.88 -4.47 -9.44
CA ALA A 349 8.61 -5.39 -10.53
C ALA A 349 9.62 -6.53 -10.52
N ARG A 350 9.34 -7.54 -11.34
CA ARG A 350 10.28 -8.60 -11.68
C ARG A 350 10.43 -8.70 -13.18
N LEU A 351 11.61 -9.16 -13.60
CA LEU A 351 11.92 -9.43 -15.00
C LEU A 351 12.05 -10.93 -15.23
N HIS A 352 11.24 -11.47 -16.14
CA HIS A 352 11.42 -12.83 -16.65
C HIS A 352 12.14 -12.80 -18.00
N ARG A 353 13.04 -13.77 -18.22
CA ARG A 353 13.79 -13.95 -19.47
C ARG A 353 13.42 -15.26 -20.16
N GLY A 354 13.01 -15.18 -21.41
CA GLY A 354 12.73 -16.31 -22.27
C GLY A 354 13.77 -16.49 -23.35
N ARG A 355 13.86 -17.72 -23.86
CA ARG A 355 14.42 -18.01 -25.18
C ARG A 355 13.51 -18.99 -25.89
N GLN A 356 12.89 -18.55 -26.98
CA GLN A 356 11.77 -19.28 -27.56
C GLN A 356 11.74 -19.21 -29.10
N PRO A 357 11.03 -20.16 -29.75
CA PRO A 357 10.98 -20.24 -31.21
C PRO A 357 10.36 -19.00 -31.88
N TRP A 358 10.94 -18.62 -33.02
CA TRP A 358 10.46 -17.55 -33.89
C TRP A 358 10.85 -17.82 -35.34
N ASN A 359 10.32 -17.06 -36.30
CA ASN A 359 10.67 -17.17 -37.72
C ASN A 359 11.33 -15.91 -38.31
N GLY A 360 11.83 -15.02 -37.45
CA GLY A 360 12.40 -13.72 -37.84
C GLY A 360 11.37 -12.60 -38.03
N THR A 361 10.06 -12.91 -38.06
CA THR A 361 8.99 -11.90 -38.11
C THR A 361 7.97 -12.09 -36.99
N TYR A 362 7.62 -13.33 -36.64
CA TYR A 362 6.61 -13.67 -35.63
C TYR A 362 7.16 -14.67 -34.63
N MET A 363 6.63 -14.61 -33.42
CA MET A 363 6.82 -15.68 -32.42
C MET A 363 6.07 -16.93 -32.86
N LEU A 364 6.67 -18.10 -32.69
CA LEU A 364 6.07 -19.36 -33.12
C LEU A 364 5.39 -20.07 -31.94
N PRO A 365 4.06 -20.29 -31.97
CA PRO A 365 3.39 -21.11 -30.99
C PRO A 365 3.73 -22.59 -31.23
N PHE A 366 3.73 -23.39 -30.17
CA PHE A 366 3.96 -24.83 -30.25
C PHE A 366 3.19 -25.60 -29.17
N ASN A 367 2.96 -26.89 -29.41
CA ASN A 367 2.30 -27.77 -28.46
C ASN A 367 3.26 -28.15 -27.33
N VAL A 368 3.04 -27.60 -26.13
CA VAL A 368 3.89 -27.83 -24.95
C VAL A 368 3.90 -29.31 -24.51
N PRO A 369 2.75 -30.02 -24.45
CA PRO A 369 2.74 -31.47 -24.17
C PRO A 369 3.64 -32.28 -25.10
N THR A 370 3.58 -32.03 -26.41
CA THR A 370 4.42 -32.71 -27.41
C THR A 370 5.88 -32.36 -27.23
N ALA A 371 6.23 -31.08 -27.07
CA ALA A 371 7.61 -30.67 -26.80
C ALA A 371 8.18 -31.38 -25.56
N LYS A 372 7.37 -31.52 -24.50
CA LYS A 372 7.74 -32.25 -23.28
C LYS A 372 7.88 -33.75 -23.48
N ALA A 373 6.96 -34.39 -24.21
CA ALA A 373 6.91 -35.83 -24.36
C ALA A 373 7.96 -36.37 -25.34
N THR A 374 8.29 -35.58 -26.37
CA THR A 374 9.14 -36.01 -27.49
C THR A 374 10.53 -35.37 -27.46
N HIS A 375 10.71 -34.30 -26.70
CA HIS A 375 11.89 -33.43 -26.74
C HIS A 375 12.19 -32.88 -28.16
N ASN A 376 11.17 -32.79 -29.02
CA ASN A 376 11.29 -32.32 -30.39
C ASN A 376 10.44 -31.07 -30.61
N ILE A 377 11.09 -29.90 -30.63
CA ILE A 377 10.42 -28.63 -30.80
C ILE A 377 9.92 -28.42 -32.25
N THR A 378 10.59 -28.97 -33.26
CA THR A 378 10.14 -28.95 -34.66
C THR A 378 8.80 -29.67 -34.80
N GLN A 379 8.67 -30.84 -34.18
CA GLN A 379 7.39 -31.56 -34.15
C GLN A 379 6.30 -30.74 -33.46
N ALA A 380 6.61 -30.15 -32.30
CA ALA A 380 5.65 -29.36 -31.53
C ALA A 380 5.17 -28.11 -32.30
N ILE A 381 6.04 -27.44 -33.05
CA ILE A 381 5.69 -26.31 -33.91
C ILE A 381 4.85 -26.78 -35.11
N LEU A 382 5.21 -27.90 -35.73
CA LEU A 382 4.47 -28.48 -36.86
C LEU A 382 3.02 -28.80 -36.47
N GLU A 383 2.80 -29.40 -35.30
CA GLU A 383 1.45 -29.74 -34.80
C GLU A 383 0.58 -28.50 -34.58
N THR A 384 1.18 -27.36 -34.23
CA THR A 384 0.45 -26.11 -33.97
C THR A 384 0.26 -25.25 -35.21
N THR A 385 1.29 -25.14 -36.04
CA THR A 385 1.35 -24.18 -37.17
C THR A 385 1.10 -24.81 -38.53
N GLY A 386 1.24 -26.15 -38.65
CA GLY A 386 1.22 -26.86 -39.92
C GLY A 386 2.49 -26.66 -40.76
N VAL A 387 3.50 -25.96 -40.25
CA VAL A 387 4.75 -25.62 -40.96
C VAL A 387 5.95 -26.24 -40.27
N ILE A 388 6.86 -26.82 -41.06
CA ILE A 388 8.12 -27.38 -40.56
C ILE A 388 9.17 -26.27 -40.49
N TYR A 389 9.79 -26.13 -39.32
CA TYR A 389 10.97 -25.30 -39.11
C TYR A 389 12.13 -26.18 -38.65
N ASP A 390 13.15 -26.32 -39.49
CA ASP A 390 14.36 -27.10 -39.21
C ASP A 390 15.57 -26.52 -39.97
N PRO A 391 16.61 -26.00 -39.29
CA PRO A 391 16.70 -25.84 -37.84
C PRO A 391 15.68 -24.81 -37.32
N VAL A 392 15.21 -24.99 -36.09
CA VAL A 392 14.38 -23.99 -35.40
C VAL A 392 15.25 -22.81 -35.01
N GLN A 393 14.78 -21.59 -35.31
CA GLN A 393 15.41 -20.36 -34.83
C GLN A 393 14.81 -19.95 -33.50
N TYR A 394 15.64 -19.33 -32.66
CA TYR A 394 15.26 -18.85 -31.33
C TYR A 394 15.61 -17.38 -31.15
N VAL A 395 14.81 -16.69 -30.35
CA VAL A 395 15.07 -15.31 -29.94
C VAL A 395 14.93 -15.17 -28.44
N ASN A 396 15.71 -14.27 -27.86
CA ASN A 396 15.57 -13.91 -26.46
C ASN A 396 14.33 -13.05 -26.28
N ALA A 397 13.63 -13.23 -25.18
CA ALA A 397 12.43 -12.50 -24.84
C ALA A 397 12.50 -12.01 -23.40
N THR A 398 11.83 -10.90 -23.10
CA THR A 398 11.72 -10.36 -21.75
C THR A 398 10.29 -9.97 -21.42
N ARG A 399 9.94 -10.07 -20.15
CA ARG A 399 8.66 -9.58 -19.62
C ARG A 399 8.87 -8.93 -18.26
N TYR A 400 8.43 -7.68 -18.16
CA TYR A 400 8.26 -7.01 -16.88
C TYR A 400 6.90 -7.39 -16.29
N MET A 401 6.89 -7.75 -15.02
CA MET A 401 5.68 -8.05 -14.26
C MET A 401 5.73 -7.26 -12.96
N GLY A 402 4.71 -6.46 -12.69
CA GLY A 402 4.60 -5.74 -11.43
C GLY A 402 4.38 -6.71 -10.27
N LEU A 403 4.90 -6.36 -9.11
CA LEU A 403 4.67 -7.06 -7.85
C LEU A 403 3.68 -6.21 -7.04
N PHE A 404 2.58 -6.82 -6.61
CA PHE A 404 1.49 -6.13 -5.91
C PHE A 404 1.03 -6.84 -4.63
N HIS A 405 1.52 -8.05 -4.42
CA HIS A 405 1.32 -8.85 -3.21
C HIS A 405 2.68 -9.20 -2.61
N GLY A 406 2.66 -9.92 -1.50
CA GLY A 406 3.88 -10.22 -0.76
C GLY A 406 4.40 -9.01 0.00
N VAL A 407 3.50 -8.09 0.37
CA VAL A 407 3.86 -6.86 1.09
C VAL A 407 4.51 -7.24 2.42
N SER A 408 5.73 -6.75 2.64
CA SER A 408 6.53 -7.04 3.83
C SER A 408 6.04 -6.23 5.04
N PRO A 409 6.37 -6.69 6.28
CA PRO A 409 6.22 -5.89 7.49
C PRO A 409 6.81 -4.49 7.31
N LYS A 410 6.27 -3.49 8.02
CA LYS A 410 6.73 -2.10 7.89
C LYS A 410 8.19 -1.94 8.33
N GLU A 411 8.65 -2.78 9.24
CA GLU A 411 10.03 -2.86 9.76
C GLU A 411 11.03 -3.30 8.67
N ASP A 412 10.55 -4.03 7.67
CA ASP A 412 11.35 -4.50 6.53
C ASP A 412 11.27 -3.57 5.33
N ALA A 413 10.45 -2.52 5.37
CA ALA A 413 10.28 -1.59 4.26
C ALA A 413 11.60 -0.85 3.96
N LEU A 414 11.82 -0.53 2.68
CA LEU A 414 13.04 0.19 2.30
C LEU A 414 13.12 1.56 2.99
N THR A 415 14.27 1.83 3.58
CA THR A 415 14.62 3.07 4.26
C THR A 415 15.36 4.03 3.33
N CYS A 416 15.70 5.22 3.83
CA CYS A 416 16.58 6.16 3.14
C CYS A 416 17.91 5.52 2.72
N ILE A 417 18.51 4.71 3.60
CA ILE A 417 19.84 4.12 3.41
C ILE A 417 19.82 3.12 2.24
N ASP A 418 18.78 2.31 2.15
CA ASP A 418 18.60 1.31 1.09
C ASP A 418 18.71 1.91 -0.32
N CYS A 419 18.11 3.09 -0.52
CA CYS A 419 18.04 3.74 -1.82
C CYS A 419 19.23 4.70 -2.04
N HIS A 420 19.56 5.53 -1.06
CA HIS A 420 20.51 6.63 -1.22
C HIS A 420 21.97 6.24 -0.95
N LYS A 421 22.22 5.14 -0.22
CA LYS A 421 23.57 4.66 0.11
C LYS A 421 23.84 3.28 -0.48
N ASP A 422 22.92 2.36 -0.29
CA ASP A 422 23.07 0.98 -0.76
C ASP A 422 22.63 0.81 -2.22
N HIS A 423 22.00 1.86 -2.78
CA HIS A 423 21.62 1.94 -4.19
C HIS A 423 20.80 0.74 -4.67
N LYS A 424 19.84 0.28 -3.86
CA LYS A 424 18.89 -0.79 -4.25
C LYS A 424 18.07 -0.43 -5.50
N LEU A 425 17.94 0.87 -5.80
CA LEU A 425 17.39 1.36 -7.06
C LEU A 425 18.50 1.51 -8.09
N ASP A 426 18.31 0.91 -9.27
CA ASP A 426 19.19 1.12 -10.40
C ASP A 426 18.90 2.47 -11.07
N TYR A 427 19.55 3.53 -10.57
CA TYR A 427 19.39 4.90 -11.05
C TYR A 427 19.67 5.05 -12.55
N GLU A 428 20.66 4.32 -13.08
CA GLU A 428 21.02 4.37 -14.49
C GLU A 428 19.90 3.75 -15.34
N ALA A 429 19.37 2.59 -14.95
CA ALA A 429 18.21 1.99 -15.60
C ALA A 429 16.92 2.83 -15.48
N LEU A 430 16.80 3.63 -14.41
CA LEU A 430 15.70 4.57 -14.21
C LEU A 430 15.87 5.90 -14.99
N GLY A 431 16.99 6.08 -15.70
CA GLY A 431 17.24 7.24 -16.55
C GLY A 431 17.80 8.47 -15.82
N TYR A 432 18.40 8.28 -14.64
CA TYR A 432 19.21 9.32 -13.99
C TYR A 432 20.61 9.36 -14.61
N ASP A 433 21.20 10.55 -14.65
CA ASP A 433 22.60 10.74 -15.00
C ASP A 433 23.45 10.28 -13.82
N VAL A 434 24.17 9.16 -13.99
CA VAL A 434 24.95 8.51 -12.94
C VAL A 434 26.44 8.66 -13.20
N GLU A 435 27.18 9.17 -12.22
CA GLU A 435 28.64 9.07 -12.20
C GLU A 435 29.07 7.97 -11.23
N LYS A 436 30.11 7.21 -11.61
CA LYS A 436 30.69 6.12 -10.82
C LYS A 436 32.17 6.39 -10.53
N ASP A 437 32.63 5.97 -9.36
CA ASP A 437 34.07 5.96 -9.05
C ASP A 437 34.82 4.90 -9.88
N ALA A 438 36.14 4.84 -9.74
CA ALA A 438 36.98 3.88 -10.44
C ALA A 438 36.70 2.41 -10.07
N SER A 439 35.98 2.16 -8.96
CA SER A 439 35.56 0.84 -8.49
C SER A 439 34.17 0.46 -8.98
N GLY A 440 33.46 1.37 -9.64
CA GLY A 440 32.09 1.18 -10.14
C GLY A 440 30.99 1.58 -9.17
N ASN A 441 31.31 2.17 -8.02
CA ASN A 441 30.31 2.63 -7.05
C ASN A 441 29.70 3.95 -7.51
N VAL A 442 28.39 4.11 -7.36
CA VAL A 442 27.69 5.36 -7.67
C VAL A 442 28.17 6.48 -6.74
N ILE A 443 28.64 7.59 -7.33
CA ILE A 443 29.07 8.81 -6.62
C ILE A 443 28.11 9.98 -6.87
N SER A 444 27.36 9.94 -7.97
CA SER A 444 26.28 10.89 -8.23
C SER A 444 25.14 10.24 -9.02
N ALA A 445 23.92 10.68 -8.75
CA ALA A 445 22.73 10.35 -9.53
C ALA A 445 21.89 11.62 -9.63
N THR A 446 21.87 12.27 -10.80
CA THR A 446 21.13 13.52 -11.02
C THR A 446 20.02 13.29 -12.03
N LYS A 447 18.87 13.94 -11.84
CA LYS A 447 17.85 13.92 -12.88
C LYS A 447 18.31 14.81 -14.04
N PRO A 448 18.25 14.37 -15.31
CA PRO A 448 18.65 15.18 -16.44
C PRO A 448 17.96 16.57 -16.43
N GLY A 449 18.77 17.63 -16.46
CA GLY A 449 18.29 19.01 -16.41
C GLY A 449 18.08 19.60 -14.99
N ILE A 450 18.39 18.86 -13.92
CA ILE A 450 18.34 19.32 -12.53
C ILE A 450 19.72 19.12 -11.88
N ALA A 451 20.20 20.10 -11.10
CA ALA A 451 21.53 20.06 -10.48
C ALA A 451 21.61 19.33 -9.11
N TRP A 452 20.52 18.69 -8.65
CA TRP A 452 20.47 18.04 -7.33
C TRP A 452 20.97 16.60 -7.43
N ASN A 453 21.99 16.26 -6.64
CA ASN A 453 22.59 14.91 -6.63
C ASN A 453 21.93 14.01 -5.58
N LEU A 454 21.15 13.04 -6.03
CA LEU A 454 20.41 12.10 -5.18
C LEU A 454 21.32 11.10 -4.44
N ALA A 455 22.55 10.88 -4.90
CA ALA A 455 23.52 10.00 -4.24
C ALA A 455 24.35 10.72 -3.16
N THR A 456 24.31 12.06 -3.11
CA THR A 456 25.05 12.87 -2.11
C THR A 456 24.19 13.88 -1.37
N LEU A 457 22.89 13.97 -1.65
CA LEU A 457 21.96 14.52 -0.67
C LEU A 457 22.19 13.68 0.58
N ALA A 458 22.64 14.32 1.67
CA ALA A 458 22.64 13.67 2.96
C ALA A 458 21.22 13.13 3.15
N ALA A 459 21.06 11.81 3.07
CA ALA A 459 19.94 11.17 3.72
C ALA A 459 19.98 11.75 5.13
N GLY A 460 19.00 12.59 5.48
CA GLY A 460 18.74 12.88 6.88
C GLY A 460 18.74 11.52 7.55
N SER A 461 19.66 11.33 8.50
CA SER A 461 19.95 10.07 9.17
C SER A 461 18.67 9.33 9.50
N GLY A 462 18.32 8.33 8.69
CA GLY A 462 17.21 7.44 8.96
C GLY A 462 17.66 6.49 10.07
N GLU A 463 17.15 6.75 11.27
CA GLU A 463 17.44 6.05 12.52
C GLU A 463 17.16 4.54 12.40
N GLU A 464 18.11 3.75 12.93
CA GLU A 464 17.94 2.35 13.31
C GLU A 464 16.70 2.24 14.22
N ALA A 465 15.98 1.11 14.18
CA ALA A 465 14.81 0.90 15.04
C ALA A 465 15.13 1.26 16.50
N GLU A 466 14.59 2.38 16.96
CA GLU A 466 14.93 2.96 18.25
C GLU A 466 14.42 2.05 19.38
N VAL A 467 15.34 1.32 20.00
CA VAL A 467 15.07 0.48 21.18
C VAL A 467 14.66 1.38 22.37
N ALA A 468 15.01 2.67 22.33
CA ALA A 468 14.57 3.70 23.27
C ALA A 468 14.31 5.04 22.57
N ILE A 469 13.19 5.67 22.90
CA ILE A 469 12.73 6.96 22.35
C ILE A 469 12.71 8.00 23.49
N ARG A 470 13.30 9.16 23.25
CA ARG A 470 13.29 10.33 24.14
C ARG A 470 12.16 11.28 23.76
N ASP A 471 11.45 11.79 24.76
CA ASP A 471 10.45 12.86 24.64
C ASP A 471 10.89 14.04 25.52
N LEU A 472 11.09 15.19 24.88
CA LEU A 472 11.53 16.45 25.47
C LEU A 472 10.49 17.54 25.22
N PRO A 473 10.35 18.54 26.12
CA PRO A 473 9.66 19.77 25.77
C PRO A 473 10.34 20.44 24.56
N THR A 474 9.55 20.94 23.62
CA THR A 474 10.05 21.61 22.40
C THR A 474 10.91 22.84 22.72
N ALA A 475 10.60 23.54 23.82
CA ALA A 475 11.38 24.65 24.33
C ALA A 475 11.20 24.81 25.84
N VAL A 476 12.23 25.35 26.49
CA VAL A 476 12.24 25.70 27.92
C VAL A 476 12.93 27.05 28.12
N SER A 477 12.68 27.71 29.24
CA SER A 477 13.38 28.94 29.63
C SER A 477 14.74 28.65 30.22
N GLU A 478 15.64 29.64 30.23
CA GLU A 478 16.91 29.55 30.97
C GLU A 478 16.69 29.09 32.42
N THR A 479 17.50 28.13 32.89
CA THR A 479 17.44 27.54 34.25
C THR A 479 16.12 26.86 34.63
N GLU A 480 15.19 26.69 33.70
CA GLU A 480 13.93 25.97 33.96
C GLU A 480 14.22 24.49 34.29
N ILE A 481 13.55 23.97 35.32
CA ILE A 481 13.56 22.54 35.63
C ILE A 481 12.40 21.90 34.90
N PHE A 482 12.71 20.97 34.00
CA PHE A 482 11.72 20.25 33.21
C PHE A 482 11.91 18.73 33.32
N THR A 483 10.91 18.00 32.85
CA THR A 483 10.89 16.53 32.84
C THR A 483 11.09 16.04 31.41
N ALA A 484 12.00 15.08 31.24
CA ALA A 484 12.21 14.30 30.04
C ALA A 484 11.73 12.86 30.28
N THR A 485 11.24 12.20 29.24
CA THR A 485 10.76 10.81 29.30
C THR A 485 11.58 9.94 28.36
N ILE A 486 11.98 8.75 28.81
CA ILE A 486 12.48 7.68 27.95
C ILE A 486 11.45 6.57 27.93
N SER A 487 11.00 6.20 26.73
CA SER A 487 10.22 4.98 26.50
C SER A 487 11.13 3.94 25.84
N ALA A 488 11.23 2.75 26.42
CA ALA A 488 12.13 1.71 25.93
C ALA A 488 11.37 0.39 25.75
N SER A 489 11.66 -0.33 24.67
CA SER A 489 11.02 -1.62 24.39
C SER A 489 11.97 -2.53 23.61
N GLY A 490 11.69 -3.84 23.59
CA GLY A 490 12.50 -4.79 22.81
C GLY A 490 13.90 -5.09 23.37
N TYR A 491 14.27 -4.54 24.52
CA TYR A 491 15.62 -4.71 25.12
C TYR A 491 15.80 -5.97 26.00
N GLY A 492 14.77 -6.81 26.11
CA GLY A 492 14.80 -8.04 26.91
C GLY A 492 14.47 -7.84 28.40
N ALA A 493 15.10 -8.64 29.29
CA ALA A 493 14.84 -8.61 30.73
C ALA A 493 15.48 -7.43 31.47
N SER A 494 16.56 -6.85 30.92
CA SER A 494 17.27 -5.71 31.50
C SER A 494 18.01 -4.90 30.45
N ALA A 495 18.18 -3.60 30.67
CA ALA A 495 18.95 -2.72 29.80
C ALA A 495 19.66 -1.59 30.57
N GLN A 496 20.65 -0.97 29.93
CA GLN A 496 21.34 0.21 30.45
C GLN A 496 21.15 1.39 29.51
N VAL A 497 20.46 2.43 29.97
CA VAL A 497 20.28 3.68 29.23
C VAL A 497 21.33 4.67 29.71
N ASN A 498 22.29 5.06 28.86
CA ASN A 498 23.26 6.11 29.12
C ASN A 498 22.81 7.40 28.44
N GLU A 499 22.29 8.34 29.22
CA GLU A 499 21.82 9.64 28.75
C GLU A 499 22.92 10.68 28.90
N THR A 500 23.27 11.38 27.82
CA THR A 500 24.31 12.42 27.78
C THR A 500 23.66 13.79 27.68
N LEU A 501 23.73 14.55 28.77
CA LEU A 501 23.15 15.88 28.85
C LEU A 501 24.07 16.93 28.20
N PRO A 502 23.52 17.88 27.42
CA PRO A 502 24.31 18.97 26.85
C PRO A 502 25.03 19.80 27.92
N SER A 503 26.10 20.48 27.52
CA SER A 503 26.84 21.36 28.44
C SER A 503 25.93 22.47 28.98
N GLY A 504 25.96 22.68 30.30
CA GLY A 504 25.10 23.66 30.98
C GLY A 504 23.81 23.07 31.57
N PHE A 505 23.44 21.84 31.19
CA PHE A 505 22.31 21.13 31.79
C PHE A 505 22.76 20.31 33.01
N THR A 506 21.89 20.22 34.02
CA THR A 506 22.17 19.47 35.25
C THR A 506 21.07 18.44 35.53
N TYR A 507 21.44 17.17 35.69
CA TYR A 507 20.53 16.13 36.16
C TYR A 507 20.10 16.37 37.62
N ILE A 508 18.80 16.23 37.91
CA ILE A 508 18.22 16.46 39.23
C ILE A 508 17.76 15.13 39.87
N THR A 509 16.76 14.47 39.30
CA THR A 509 16.22 13.20 39.80
C THR A 509 15.53 12.41 38.70
N SER A 510 15.19 11.15 38.96
CA SER A 510 14.35 10.33 38.08
C SER A 510 13.23 9.62 38.85
N SER A 511 12.32 8.99 38.12
CA SER A 511 11.28 8.13 38.67
C SER A 511 11.78 6.72 39.03
N LEU A 512 13.01 6.35 38.65
CA LEU A 512 13.63 5.08 39.01
C LEU A 512 14.16 5.12 40.45
N ASP A 513 14.34 3.94 41.06
CA ASP A 513 15.01 3.84 42.35
C ASP A 513 16.44 4.38 42.24
N VAL A 514 16.88 5.13 43.26
CA VAL A 514 18.22 5.75 43.28
C VAL A 514 19.35 4.73 43.12
N SER A 515 19.12 3.47 43.50
CA SER A 515 20.09 2.39 43.31
C SER A 515 20.27 1.95 41.85
N ASN A 516 19.32 2.29 40.98
CA ASN A 516 19.34 2.05 39.53
C ASN A 516 19.81 3.28 38.71
N VAL A 517 20.34 4.30 39.39
CA VAL A 517 20.83 5.52 38.73
C VAL A 517 22.29 5.76 39.10
N THR A 518 23.15 5.86 38.09
CA THR A 518 24.60 6.08 38.29
C THR A 518 25.09 7.24 37.45
N SER A 519 25.74 8.24 38.05
CA SER A 519 26.46 9.26 37.29
C SER A 519 27.81 8.72 36.82
N LEU A 520 28.08 8.75 35.51
CA LEU A 520 29.31 8.23 34.92
C LEU A 520 30.39 9.31 34.73
N GLY A 521 30.09 10.56 35.06
CA GLY A 521 30.92 11.73 34.73
C GLY A 521 30.70 12.22 33.31
N GLY A 522 31.26 13.39 32.96
CA GLY A 522 31.10 13.97 31.62
C GLY A 522 29.68 14.38 31.24
N ASN A 523 28.83 14.68 32.24
CA ASN A 523 27.38 14.94 32.08
C ASN A 523 26.56 13.75 31.57
N VAL A 524 27.07 12.53 31.75
CA VAL A 524 26.38 11.28 31.43
C VAL A 524 25.74 10.67 32.68
N VAL A 525 24.47 10.30 32.58
CA VAL A 525 23.70 9.60 33.62
C VAL A 525 23.25 8.26 33.08
N ARG A 526 23.55 7.19 33.80
CA ARG A 526 23.08 5.83 33.50
C ARG A 526 21.83 5.51 34.30
N PHE A 527 20.87 4.91 33.62
CA PHE A 527 19.65 4.33 34.19
C PHE A 527 19.62 2.83 33.88
N ASP A 528 19.58 1.99 34.91
CA ASP A 528 19.46 0.54 34.76
C ASP A 528 17.98 0.12 34.80
N LEU A 529 17.51 -0.49 33.71
CA LEU A 529 16.14 -0.99 33.57
C LEU A 529 16.07 -2.48 33.85
N THR A 530 15.04 -2.91 34.58
CA THR A 530 14.70 -4.30 34.92
C THR A 530 13.22 -4.58 34.63
N GLY A 531 12.80 -4.28 33.39
CA GLY A 531 11.44 -4.50 32.90
C GLY A 531 10.57 -3.23 32.80
N GLU A 532 11.09 -2.06 33.15
CA GLU A 532 10.41 -0.78 32.97
C GLU A 532 10.35 -0.37 31.49
N THR A 533 9.14 -0.30 30.93
CA THR A 533 8.93 0.12 29.54
C THR A 533 9.01 1.65 29.35
N SER A 534 9.04 2.41 30.44
CA SER A 534 9.28 3.86 30.43
C SER A 534 9.73 4.38 31.79
N PHE A 535 10.46 5.48 31.81
CA PHE A 535 10.76 6.25 33.02
C PHE A 535 10.94 7.74 32.68
N THR A 536 10.85 8.58 33.70
CA THR A 536 11.06 10.03 33.57
C THR A 536 12.28 10.47 34.36
N TYR A 537 12.99 11.48 33.88
CA TYR A 537 14.03 12.18 34.61
C TYR A 537 13.87 13.69 34.49
N THR A 538 14.39 14.40 35.48
CA THR A 538 14.29 15.86 35.57
C THR A 538 15.66 16.47 35.43
N VAL A 539 15.70 17.56 34.70
CA VAL A 539 16.91 18.28 34.32
C VAL A 539 16.68 19.77 34.47
N GLU A 540 17.67 20.46 35.00
CA GLU A 540 17.74 21.92 35.00
C GLU A 540 18.40 22.36 33.68
N ALA A 541 17.72 23.24 32.94
CA ALA A 541 18.16 23.74 31.64
C ALA A 541 19.38 24.67 31.75
N SER A 542 20.10 24.82 30.64
CA SER A 542 21.21 25.79 30.53
C SER A 542 20.76 27.21 30.89
N GLY A 543 21.60 27.96 31.59
CA GLY A 543 21.43 29.40 31.82
C GLY A 543 21.87 30.27 30.63
N THR A 544 21.97 29.70 29.42
CA THR A 544 22.38 30.40 28.21
C THR A 544 21.40 30.06 27.09
N PRO A 545 20.85 31.04 26.36
CA PRO A 545 19.98 30.76 25.22
C PRO A 545 20.71 30.00 24.13
N GLY A 546 20.02 29.07 23.48
CA GLY A 546 20.57 28.31 22.39
C GLY A 546 19.78 27.07 22.07
N ILE A 547 20.21 26.38 21.02
CA ILE A 547 19.74 25.04 20.69
C ILE A 547 20.80 24.08 21.25
N TYR A 548 20.35 23.09 22.01
CA TYR A 548 21.20 22.15 22.71
C TYR A 548 20.84 20.73 22.31
N ASP A 549 21.85 19.96 21.90
CA ASP A 549 21.65 18.59 21.45
C ASP A 549 21.73 17.62 22.64
N PHE A 550 20.70 16.81 22.78
CA PHE A 550 20.65 15.66 23.66
C PHE A 550 21.10 14.42 22.89
N SER A 551 21.82 13.53 23.55
CA SER A 551 22.23 12.26 22.96
C SER A 551 22.25 11.19 24.03
N GLY A 552 22.16 9.94 23.64
CA GLY A 552 22.32 8.84 24.57
C GLY A 552 22.25 7.51 23.85
N THR A 553 22.56 6.45 24.58
CA THR A 553 22.57 5.08 24.05
C THR A 553 21.83 4.15 24.99
N ILE A 554 21.14 3.15 24.47
CA ILE A 554 20.64 2.00 25.23
C ILE A 554 21.48 0.77 24.91
N THR A 555 21.83 0.00 25.94
CA THR A 555 22.47 -1.32 25.82
C THR A 555 21.50 -2.39 26.31
N ASP A 556 21.14 -3.35 25.46
CA ASP A 556 20.16 -4.39 25.76
C ASP A 556 20.74 -5.57 26.58
N GLU A 557 19.92 -6.60 26.86
CA GLU A 557 20.37 -7.79 27.59
C GLU A 557 21.41 -8.64 26.83
N SER A 558 21.46 -8.52 25.51
CA SER A 558 22.41 -9.20 24.62
C SER A 558 23.76 -8.47 24.56
N GLY A 559 23.79 -7.21 25.01
CA GLY A 559 24.94 -6.31 24.96
C GLY A 559 25.01 -5.47 23.68
N ASP A 560 23.95 -5.46 22.87
CA ASP A 560 23.83 -4.63 21.68
C ASP A 560 23.55 -3.18 22.08
N VAL A 561 24.24 -2.24 21.43
CA VAL A 561 24.17 -0.81 21.74
C VAL A 561 23.48 -0.09 20.59
N ALA A 562 22.44 0.68 20.91
CA ALA A 562 21.72 1.54 19.97
C ALA A 562 21.65 2.97 20.49
N ASP A 563 21.55 3.96 19.60
CA ASP A 563 21.29 5.34 19.98
C ASP A 563 19.83 5.50 20.47
N ILE A 564 19.63 6.41 21.42
CA ILE A 564 18.29 6.84 21.86
C ILE A 564 17.83 7.91 20.88
N GLY A 565 16.78 7.63 20.11
CA GLY A 565 16.20 8.62 19.21
C GLY A 565 15.00 9.35 19.83
N GLY A 566 14.03 9.76 19.01
CA GLY A 566 13.01 10.72 19.39
C GLY A 566 13.55 12.16 19.41
N ASP A 567 13.25 12.92 20.45
CA ASP A 567 13.74 14.30 20.56
C ASP A 567 15.25 14.33 20.85
N THR A 568 16.01 14.93 19.93
CA THR A 568 17.49 15.04 19.99
C THR A 568 17.97 16.46 20.23
N SER A 569 17.07 17.45 20.27
CA SER A 569 17.44 18.83 20.57
C SER A 569 16.37 19.53 21.38
N ILE A 570 16.79 20.51 22.19
CA ILE A 570 15.90 21.40 22.91
C ILE A 570 16.30 22.85 22.67
N THR A 571 15.31 23.71 22.46
CA THR A 571 15.55 25.16 22.42
C THR A 571 15.45 25.71 23.84
N VAL A 572 16.57 26.21 24.37
CA VAL A 572 16.54 27.07 25.55
C VAL A 572 16.29 28.49 25.05
N GLY A 573 15.05 28.93 25.20
CA GLY A 573 14.65 30.30 24.95
C GLY A 573 15.33 31.21 25.96
N ALA A 574 15.69 32.42 25.52
CA ALA A 574 15.94 33.50 26.48
C ALA A 574 14.72 33.58 27.39
N ALA A 575 14.95 33.71 28.70
CA ALA A 575 13.87 33.88 29.66
C ALA A 575 12.89 34.95 29.11
N PRO A 576 11.57 34.74 29.21
CA PRO A 576 10.61 35.64 28.61
C PRO A 576 10.89 37.06 29.11
N ASN A 577 11.14 37.96 28.17
CA ASN A 577 11.35 39.37 28.47
C ASN A 577 10.02 40.11 28.61
N ALA A 578 8.88 39.41 28.54
CA ALA A 578 7.57 40.00 28.74
C ALA A 578 6.60 39.08 29.48
N GLU A 579 5.76 39.64 30.33
CA GLU A 579 4.62 38.98 30.99
C GLU A 579 3.31 39.70 30.69
N ILE A 580 2.19 38.97 30.68
CA ILE A 580 0.83 39.56 30.63
C ILE A 580 0.25 39.50 32.04
N ASN A 581 0.13 40.67 32.67
CA ASN A 581 -0.35 40.80 34.05
C ASN A 581 -1.88 40.73 34.14
N ASP A 582 -2.59 41.34 33.18
CA ASP A 582 -4.05 41.30 33.06
C ASP A 582 -4.45 41.70 31.63
N TRP A 583 -5.71 41.48 31.24
CA TRP A 583 -6.25 42.07 30.03
C TRP A 583 -7.78 42.22 30.09
N THR A 584 -8.36 43.10 29.29
CA THR A 584 -9.80 43.34 29.24
C THR A 584 -10.34 43.20 27.82
N LEU A 585 -11.53 42.62 27.69
CA LEU A 585 -12.24 42.46 26.41
C LEU A 585 -13.71 42.85 26.61
N PRO A 586 -14.30 43.67 25.72
CA PRO A 586 -15.74 43.93 25.74
C PRO A 586 -16.54 42.65 25.52
N SER A 587 -17.70 42.53 26.18
CA SER A 587 -18.57 41.36 26.02
C SER A 587 -19.38 41.36 24.71
N LYS A 588 -19.45 42.50 24.02
CA LYS A 588 -20.21 42.68 22.77
C LYS A 588 -19.46 43.51 21.73
N GLY A 589 -19.65 43.18 20.46
CA GLY A 589 -19.21 43.96 19.30
C GLY A 589 -20.23 43.93 18.17
N THR A 590 -20.05 44.77 17.15
CA THR A 590 -20.95 44.86 16.00
C THR A 590 -20.14 44.77 14.71
N PRO A 591 -20.57 43.99 13.69
CA PRO A 591 -19.89 43.94 12.41
C PRO A 591 -19.64 45.33 11.81
N GLY A 592 -18.43 45.55 11.30
CA GLY A 592 -18.00 46.83 10.73
C GLY A 592 -17.62 47.91 11.75
N THR A 593 -17.73 47.63 13.06
CA THR A 593 -17.29 48.54 14.12
C THR A 593 -16.12 47.93 14.89
N PRO A 594 -14.98 48.63 15.04
CA PRO A 594 -13.85 48.11 15.80
C PRO A 594 -14.21 47.98 17.29
N ILE A 595 -13.64 46.97 17.95
CA ILE A 595 -13.72 46.79 19.40
C ILE A 595 -12.33 47.05 20.01
N SER A 596 -12.30 47.70 21.17
CA SER A 596 -11.06 48.00 21.88
C SER A 596 -10.89 47.07 23.08
N ALA A 597 -9.73 46.44 23.17
CA ALA A 597 -9.27 45.68 24.32
C ALA A 597 -8.03 46.36 24.92
N THR A 598 -7.71 46.05 26.16
CA THR A 598 -6.48 46.54 26.82
C THR A 598 -5.73 45.34 27.38
N VAL A 599 -4.44 45.24 27.13
CA VAL A 599 -3.57 44.18 27.69
C VAL A 599 -2.51 44.85 28.54
N THR A 600 -2.45 44.52 29.84
CA THR A 600 -1.40 44.97 30.74
C THR A 600 -0.20 44.07 30.57
N ILE A 601 0.90 44.61 30.05
CA ILE A 601 2.13 43.87 29.83
C ILE A 601 3.27 44.46 30.65
N GLU A 602 4.20 43.62 31.08
CA GLU A 602 5.43 44.03 31.76
C GLU A 602 6.65 43.53 31.01
N ASN A 603 7.68 44.36 30.85
CA ASN A 603 8.96 43.94 30.32
C ASN A 603 9.82 43.36 31.44
N THR A 604 9.78 42.04 31.60
CA THR A 604 10.60 41.28 32.56
C THR A 604 12.07 41.15 32.13
N GLY A 605 12.41 41.60 30.93
CA GLY A 605 13.79 41.62 30.42
C GLY A 605 14.64 42.73 31.02
N THR A 606 15.94 42.71 30.70
CA THR A 606 16.95 43.67 31.22
C THR A 606 17.18 44.88 30.32
N GLU A 607 16.58 44.92 29.13
CA GLU A 607 16.79 45.97 28.13
C GLU A 607 15.48 46.66 27.73
N THR A 608 15.59 47.88 27.22
CA THR A 608 14.45 48.60 26.63
C THR A 608 14.16 48.07 25.23
N THR A 609 12.98 47.51 25.00
CA THR A 609 12.63 46.92 23.69
C THR A 609 11.20 47.25 23.26
N TRP A 610 10.89 46.90 22.01
CA TRP A 610 9.55 47.01 21.45
C TRP A 610 8.84 45.66 21.49
N PHE A 611 7.57 45.69 21.91
CA PHE A 611 6.67 44.54 21.90
C PHE A 611 5.50 44.77 20.94
N ALA A 612 5.08 43.72 20.27
CA ALA A 612 3.81 43.63 19.56
C ALA A 612 2.83 42.79 20.39
N VAL A 613 1.64 43.33 20.64
CA VAL A 613 0.56 42.66 21.37
C VAL A 613 -0.54 42.33 20.37
N SER A 614 -0.72 41.06 20.08
CA SER A 614 -1.74 40.56 19.18
C SER A 614 -2.90 39.99 19.99
N ILE A 615 -4.13 40.28 19.60
CA ILE A 615 -5.33 39.60 20.09
C ILE A 615 -6.01 38.99 18.89
N SER A 616 -6.16 37.67 18.89
CA SER A 616 -6.77 36.93 17.78
C SER A 616 -7.69 35.82 18.26
N GLY A 617 -8.63 35.45 17.40
CA GLY A 617 -9.47 34.27 17.58
C GLY A 617 -10.46 34.09 16.43
N THR A 618 -11.11 32.94 16.39
CA THR A 618 -12.04 32.56 15.32
C THR A 618 -13.47 32.45 15.82
N GLN A 619 -14.43 32.60 14.90
CA GLN A 619 -15.84 32.30 15.14
C GLN A 619 -16.01 30.79 15.34
N THR A 620 -16.72 30.37 16.38
CA THR A 620 -16.75 28.98 16.85
C THR A 620 -17.39 27.95 15.91
N THR A 621 -18.12 28.40 14.89
CA THR A 621 -18.88 27.60 13.92
C THR A 621 -18.32 27.74 12.50
N THR A 622 -17.96 28.95 12.07
CA THR A 622 -17.54 29.24 10.69
C THR A 622 -16.03 29.31 10.52
N GLY A 623 -15.28 29.46 11.61
CA GLY A 623 -13.83 29.58 11.58
C GLY A 623 -13.32 30.95 11.11
N CYS A 624 -14.19 31.92 10.83
CA CYS A 624 -13.75 33.26 10.41
C CYS A 624 -12.93 33.96 11.51
N PRO A 625 -11.71 34.44 11.22
CA PRO A 625 -10.85 35.07 12.22
C PRO A 625 -11.15 36.57 12.39
N ILE A 626 -10.93 37.07 13.61
CA ILE A 626 -10.73 38.50 13.87
C ILE A 626 -9.40 38.69 14.60
N VAL A 627 -8.71 39.79 14.28
CA VAL A 627 -7.40 40.12 14.84
C VAL A 627 -7.27 41.62 15.12
N GLY A 628 -6.60 41.94 16.21
CA GLY A 628 -6.14 43.28 16.55
C GLY A 628 -4.69 43.24 16.98
N VAL A 629 -3.93 44.28 16.64
CA VAL A 629 -2.52 44.39 17.03
C VAL A 629 -2.27 45.78 17.62
N GLY A 630 -1.59 45.82 18.75
CA GLY A 630 -0.99 47.01 19.34
C GLY A 630 0.53 46.85 19.42
N THR A 631 1.25 47.95 19.51
CA THR A 631 2.71 47.93 19.73
C THR A 631 3.06 48.89 20.84
N VAL A 632 4.02 48.53 21.68
CA VAL A 632 4.50 49.38 22.77
C VAL A 632 5.99 49.23 22.94
N ARG A 633 6.66 50.29 23.39
CA ARG A 633 8.06 50.25 23.79
C ARG A 633 8.15 50.37 25.30
N LEU A 634 8.85 49.44 25.95
CA LEU A 634 8.96 49.38 27.40
C LEU A 634 10.42 49.32 27.83
N ASN A 635 10.77 50.08 28.86
CA ASN A 635 12.04 49.91 29.57
C ASN A 635 12.02 48.62 30.40
N ALA A 636 13.19 48.13 30.81
CA ALA A 636 13.31 46.98 31.69
C ALA A 636 12.52 47.20 33.01
N GLY A 637 11.70 46.22 33.40
CA GLY A 637 10.80 46.27 34.56
C GLY A 637 9.61 47.22 34.41
N GLU A 638 9.38 47.82 33.24
CA GLU A 638 8.25 48.71 33.01
C GLU A 638 6.99 47.90 32.67
N SER A 639 5.89 48.22 33.35
CA SER A 639 4.57 47.62 33.16
C SER A 639 3.58 48.67 32.69
N THR A 640 2.79 48.37 31.64
CA THR A 640 1.83 49.32 31.06
C THR A 640 0.63 48.66 30.41
N ASP A 641 -0.44 49.44 30.27
CA ASP A 641 -1.65 49.07 29.56
C ASP A 641 -1.53 49.38 28.06
N VAL A 642 -1.59 48.35 27.22
CA VAL A 642 -1.53 48.45 25.77
C VAL A 642 -2.93 48.36 25.18
N PRO A 643 -3.47 49.45 24.58
CA PRO A 643 -4.73 49.39 23.88
C PRO A 643 -4.56 48.65 22.55
N VAL A 644 -5.39 47.63 22.33
CA VAL A 644 -5.43 46.84 21.09
C VAL A 644 -6.79 47.05 20.42
N VAL A 645 -6.76 47.60 19.22
CA VAL A 645 -7.97 47.79 18.41
C VAL A 645 -8.15 46.55 17.52
N ILE A 646 -9.22 45.81 17.76
CA ILE A 646 -9.57 44.61 17.00
C ILE A 646 -10.55 45.03 15.90
N THR A 647 -10.15 44.80 14.66
CA THR A 647 -11.01 45.10 13.51
C THR A 647 -12.05 44.00 13.37
N VAL A 648 -13.33 44.37 13.44
CA VAL A 648 -14.45 43.46 13.13
C VAL A 648 -14.94 43.81 11.72
N PRO A 649 -14.63 42.98 10.70
CA PRO A 649 -15.08 43.24 9.33
C PRO A 649 -16.61 43.41 9.23
N GLY A 650 -17.09 44.21 8.28
CA GLY A 650 -18.53 44.32 8.01
C GLY A 650 -19.17 43.00 7.57
N SER A 651 -18.35 42.09 7.05
CA SER A 651 -18.73 40.73 6.67
C SER A 651 -18.50 39.69 7.78
N ALA A 652 -18.15 40.10 9.00
CA ALA A 652 -17.93 39.16 10.09
C ALA A 652 -19.23 38.46 10.47
N ASP A 653 -19.17 37.14 10.67
CA ASP A 653 -20.32 36.36 11.10
C ASP A 653 -20.76 36.77 12.50
N THR A 654 -22.08 36.87 12.71
CA THR A 654 -22.64 37.04 14.05
C THR A 654 -22.44 35.78 14.88
N GLY A 655 -22.13 35.91 16.17
CA GLY A 655 -21.88 34.77 17.05
C GLY A 655 -20.83 35.05 18.12
N SER A 656 -20.47 34.01 18.88
CA SER A 656 -19.43 34.10 19.91
C SER A 656 -18.05 33.84 19.31
N TYR A 657 -17.07 34.68 19.67
CA TYR A 657 -15.66 34.53 19.35
C TYR A 657 -14.89 34.37 20.66
N THR A 658 -13.93 33.45 20.72
CA THR A 658 -12.99 33.33 21.84
C THR A 658 -11.66 33.92 21.40
N LEU A 659 -11.26 35.02 22.03
CA LEU A 659 -10.03 35.74 21.68
C LEU A 659 -8.96 35.56 22.75
N THR A 660 -7.70 35.49 22.32
CA THR A 660 -6.55 35.27 23.19
C THR A 660 -5.46 36.31 22.89
N PRO A 661 -4.90 36.99 23.91
CA PRO A 661 -3.77 37.89 23.73
C PRO A 661 -2.45 37.12 23.70
N ALA A 662 -1.52 37.55 22.83
CA ALA A 662 -0.15 37.08 22.76
C ALA A 662 0.80 38.27 22.58
N VAL A 663 1.92 38.25 23.32
CA VAL A 663 2.95 39.29 23.27
C VAL A 663 4.17 38.75 22.56
N TYR A 664 4.73 39.50 21.63
CA TYR A 664 5.93 39.17 20.87
C TYR A 664 6.93 40.31 21.01
N LYS A 665 8.22 40.06 20.83
CA LYS A 665 9.13 41.14 20.44
C LYS A 665 8.67 41.66 19.07
N GLN A 666 8.70 42.97 18.87
CA GLN A 666 8.14 43.57 17.65
C GLN A 666 8.83 43.06 16.38
N GLU A 667 10.13 42.82 16.44
CA GLU A 667 10.94 42.32 15.31
C GLU A 667 10.62 40.88 14.90
N ASP A 668 10.05 40.11 15.81
CA ASP A 668 9.71 38.70 15.60
C ASP A 668 8.25 38.51 15.13
N TYR A 669 7.40 39.54 15.21
CA TYR A 669 5.99 39.43 14.85
C TYR A 669 5.77 39.52 13.32
N PRO A 670 4.95 38.64 12.68
CA PRO A 670 4.11 37.59 13.28
C PRO A 670 4.72 36.18 13.29
N ALA A 671 5.96 35.99 12.82
CA ALA A 671 6.54 34.68 12.50
C ALA A 671 7.30 34.00 13.66
N GLY A 672 7.64 34.72 14.72
CA GLY A 672 8.40 34.21 15.87
C GLY A 672 7.53 33.81 17.06
N ASN A 673 8.17 33.19 18.07
CA ASN A 673 7.48 32.68 19.26
C ASN A 673 7.02 33.82 20.19
N PRO A 674 5.78 33.76 20.73
CA PRO A 674 5.31 34.74 21.70
C PRO A 674 6.11 34.64 23.01
N GLN A 675 6.42 35.81 23.58
CA GLN A 675 7.05 35.98 24.89
C GLN A 675 6.07 35.70 26.04
N ALA A 676 4.78 35.92 25.83
CA ALA A 676 3.71 35.57 26.77
C ALA A 676 2.37 35.35 26.06
N ILE A 677 1.54 34.44 26.57
CA ILE A 677 0.18 34.16 26.08
C ILE A 677 -0.79 34.24 27.26
N GLY A 678 -1.87 35.00 27.10
CA GLY A 678 -2.90 35.13 28.15
C GLY A 678 -4.01 34.09 28.01
N SER A 679 -4.88 34.01 29.01
CA SER A 679 -6.08 33.17 28.94
C SER A 679 -7.11 33.74 27.96
N GLY A 680 -7.87 32.88 27.28
CA GLY A 680 -8.90 33.31 26.32
C GLY A 680 -10.15 33.92 26.98
N LYS A 681 -10.74 34.95 26.36
CA LYS A 681 -12.02 35.57 26.77
C LYS A 681 -12.98 35.65 25.59
N SER A 682 -14.28 35.54 25.87
CA SER A 682 -15.31 35.53 24.83
C SER A 682 -15.94 36.91 24.58
N VAL A 683 -16.22 37.21 23.31
CA VAL A 683 -17.00 38.37 22.86
C VAL A 683 -18.11 37.91 21.91
N THR A 684 -19.32 38.47 22.06
CA THR A 684 -20.43 38.19 21.14
C THR A 684 -20.53 39.30 20.08
N ILE A 685 -20.43 38.94 18.81
CA ILE A 685 -20.64 39.84 17.68
C ILE A 685 -22.11 39.75 17.24
N SER A 686 -22.85 40.86 17.32
CA SER A 686 -24.28 40.93 17.02
C SER A 686 -24.68 42.23 16.35
#